data_AF-A0A220S8Y2-F1
#
_entry.id   AF-A0A220S8Y2-F1
#
_cell.length_a   1.000
_cell.length_b   1.000
_cell.length_c   1.000
_cell.angle_alpha   90.00
_cell.angle_beta   90.00
_cell.angle_gamma   90.00
#
_symmetry.space_group_name_H-M   'P 1'
#
loop_
_entity.id
_entity.type
_entity.pdbx_description
1 polymer ?
#
loop_
_entity_poly.entity_id
_entity_poly.type
_entity_poly.pdbx_seq_one_letter_code
_entity_poly.pdbx_strand_id
1 'polypeptide(L)'
;MTTNKERKEFQKGLNEISEFLLSKTQQDENGFFWDTIYHDNDTGKLSFTFNPSLWNGTGGIAWFFLVLYENYGEKQYLLTAEGAFAKIYHHSTHHKILNPSLYDGICGSIYLGLELFGVTGKELYLQQALDLYEMYRSKILSEETEDLLIGISGILITVCTLYHFTQDQKLYDDIIILINTLLEKALVAESGIKWGKNQLSMDSLCGFSHGNSGIAFCLLQLGKYFNNDEFIWMAEQAFLYEDLYYNSSKNNWMDLRWEESKNQLPDLFEWNKNTFLPEDFDLNAWAHGACGIGTARISAFNRTRNPVYKKDCIKVFERCKNDIMTRTKRNHILFSGYGGLSDFLLQYNQVFANKEALHLATEIVLEGLNKSREHNHSAWGIQNNEDLGLMTGTAGIGLSLLMMIKGKTVNSILHPELPVNEPGTGRILKAFKVKKTFFNLYYPKTLKALKTIIQLKDSIYDSEVIEEFGNTLLNIIEDLPKKDRVYISDIHQLETAQIKIRKKHKGALCFQTRLIILKEELADLLKNDKSDLQGKRFIGTPFIEVYESKWNWKEENHKDSDAGKYYNVLYSTDQEMFHLVLNSFSATILQLLKNPLSIEELTEYFYYPEGEKEIMKNKITEQVRELLNNFFIRVNP
;
A
#
# COMPACT_ATOMS: atom_id res chain seq x y z
N MET A 1 17.55 11.69 29.11
CA MET A 1 18.80 12.04 28.37
C MET A 1 19.72 10.86 28.56
N THR A 2 20.25 10.32 27.46
CA THR A 2 21.28 9.27 27.49
C THR A 2 22.47 9.76 28.33
N THR A 3 22.90 8.95 29.28
CA THR A 3 23.99 9.29 30.19
C THR A 3 25.33 9.33 29.45
N ASN A 4 26.30 10.04 29.99
CA ASN A 4 27.66 10.06 29.43
C ASN A 4 28.29 8.66 29.37
N LYS A 5 27.90 7.75 30.28
CA LYS A 5 28.36 6.36 30.28
C LYS A 5 27.77 5.58 29.11
N GLU A 6 26.46 5.64 28.92
CA GLU A 6 25.77 4.99 27.79
C GLU A 6 26.28 5.51 26.44
N ARG A 7 26.45 6.83 26.30
CA ARG A 7 26.99 7.42 25.07
C ARG A 7 28.40 6.92 24.75
N LYS A 8 29.27 6.78 25.76
CA LYS A 8 30.61 6.18 25.57
C LYS A 8 30.52 4.72 25.16
N GLU A 9 29.58 3.97 25.73
CA GLU A 9 29.36 2.57 25.39
C GLU A 9 28.86 2.39 23.95
N PHE A 10 27.89 3.20 23.51
CA PHE A 10 27.44 3.22 22.13
C PHE A 10 28.56 3.62 21.16
N GLN A 11 29.37 4.62 21.50
CA GLN A 11 30.50 5.00 20.65
C GLN A 11 31.51 3.85 20.51
N LYS A 12 31.80 3.13 21.61
CA LYS A 12 32.67 1.96 21.57
C LYS A 12 32.07 0.86 20.67
N GLY A 13 30.78 0.55 20.85
CA GLY A 13 30.08 -0.43 20.02
C GLY A 13 30.01 -0.04 18.53
N LEU A 14 29.83 1.25 18.23
CA LEU A 14 29.82 1.75 16.87
C LEU A 14 31.18 1.55 16.20
N ASN A 15 32.26 1.84 16.92
CA ASN A 15 33.62 1.60 16.43
C ASN A 15 33.84 0.11 16.17
N GLU A 16 33.50 -0.77 17.13
CA GLU A 16 33.60 -2.23 16.97
C GLU A 16 32.85 -2.75 15.73
N ILE A 17 31.61 -2.29 15.51
CA ILE A 17 30.81 -2.68 14.35
C ILE A 17 31.39 -2.14 13.05
N SER A 18 31.82 -0.88 13.03
CA SER A 18 32.43 -0.28 11.83
C SER A 18 33.74 -0.99 11.45
N GLU A 19 34.58 -1.34 12.42
CA GLU A 19 35.82 -2.11 12.23
C GLU A 19 35.52 -3.52 11.73
N PHE A 20 34.48 -4.18 12.29
CA PHE A 20 34.04 -5.49 11.84
C PHE A 20 33.59 -5.45 10.37
N LEU A 21 32.71 -4.51 10.00
CA LEU A 21 32.27 -4.34 8.62
C LEU A 21 33.45 -4.05 7.69
N LEU A 22 34.37 -3.16 8.09
CA LEU A 22 35.59 -2.87 7.31
C LEU A 22 36.44 -4.14 7.11
N SER A 23 36.59 -4.98 8.12
CA SER A 23 37.35 -6.24 8.03
C SER A 23 36.75 -7.27 7.06
N LYS A 24 35.44 -7.15 6.77
CA LYS A 24 34.70 -8.00 5.84
C LYS A 24 34.65 -7.44 4.42
N THR A 25 35.20 -6.26 4.21
CA THR A 25 35.21 -5.61 2.89
C THR A 25 36.09 -6.40 1.93
N GLN A 26 35.55 -6.74 0.77
CA GLN A 26 36.27 -7.29 -0.36
C GLN A 26 36.57 -6.17 -1.37
N GLN A 27 37.60 -6.35 -2.16
CA GLN A 27 38.01 -5.42 -3.21
C GLN A 27 38.32 -6.18 -4.49
N ASP A 28 37.83 -5.67 -5.61
CA ASP A 28 38.27 -6.05 -6.94
C ASP A 28 38.64 -4.80 -7.77
N GLU A 29 38.85 -4.98 -9.08
CA GLU A 29 39.18 -3.89 -10.01
C GLU A 29 38.08 -2.83 -10.15
N ASN A 30 36.84 -3.17 -9.78
CA ASN A 30 35.66 -2.32 -9.94
C ASN A 30 35.24 -1.61 -8.65
N GLY A 31 35.83 -1.94 -7.50
CA GLY A 31 35.60 -1.23 -6.25
C GLY A 31 35.56 -2.14 -5.04
N PHE A 32 34.85 -1.70 -4.00
CA PHE A 32 34.66 -2.43 -2.75
C PHE A 32 33.30 -3.09 -2.70
N PHE A 33 33.17 -4.20 -1.95
CA PHE A 33 31.87 -4.82 -1.71
C PHE A 33 31.89 -5.74 -0.51
N TRP A 34 30.69 -6.21 -0.15
CA TRP A 34 30.49 -7.30 0.77
C TRP A 34 29.64 -8.35 0.07
N ASP A 35 29.99 -9.62 0.29
CA ASP A 35 29.07 -10.70 -0.01
C ASP A 35 28.01 -10.74 1.10
N THR A 36 26.76 -10.67 0.68
CA THR A 36 25.60 -10.60 1.57
C THR A 36 24.67 -11.76 1.28
N ILE A 37 23.74 -12.03 2.20
CA ILE A 37 22.82 -13.16 2.07
C ILE A 37 21.97 -12.98 0.81
N TYR A 38 22.04 -13.97 -0.07
CA TYR A 38 21.11 -14.18 -1.17
C TYR A 38 20.34 -15.47 -0.91
N HIS A 39 19.01 -15.35 -0.93
CA HIS A 39 18.10 -16.47 -0.81
C HIS A 39 17.58 -16.82 -2.20
N ASP A 40 17.92 -18.02 -2.66
CA ASP A 40 17.33 -18.57 -3.88
C ASP A 40 15.89 -18.99 -3.58
N ASN A 41 14.93 -18.29 -4.18
CA ASN A 41 13.51 -18.54 -3.96
C ASN A 41 13.03 -19.89 -4.53
N ASP A 42 13.72 -20.46 -5.52
CA ASP A 42 13.35 -21.73 -6.14
C ASP A 42 13.93 -22.93 -5.38
N THR A 43 15.15 -22.79 -4.87
CA THR A 43 15.86 -23.89 -4.20
C THR A 43 15.87 -23.79 -2.68
N GLY A 44 15.50 -22.64 -2.11
CA GLY A 44 15.58 -22.35 -0.67
C GLY A 44 17.02 -22.30 -0.14
N LYS A 45 18.02 -22.31 -1.03
CA LYS A 45 19.43 -22.32 -0.64
C LYS A 45 19.91 -20.92 -0.32
N LEU A 46 20.69 -20.84 0.75
CA LEU A 46 21.41 -19.64 1.14
C LEU A 46 22.77 -19.62 0.47
N SER A 47 23.10 -18.48 -0.12
CA SER A 47 24.43 -18.20 -0.65
C SER A 47 24.86 -16.79 -0.25
N PHE A 48 26.16 -16.54 -0.31
CA PHE A 48 26.73 -15.22 -0.09
C PHE A 48 27.25 -14.71 -1.42
N THR A 49 26.75 -13.57 -1.86
CA THR A 49 27.13 -12.97 -3.14
C THR A 49 27.01 -11.46 -3.08
N PHE A 50 27.62 -10.80 -4.06
CA PHE A 50 27.44 -9.38 -4.29
C PHE A 50 25.97 -9.07 -4.57
N ASN A 51 25.40 -8.16 -3.77
CA ASN A 51 24.06 -7.62 -3.96
C ASN A 51 24.13 -6.08 -3.90
N PRO A 52 23.69 -5.33 -4.93
CA PRO A 52 23.73 -3.87 -4.91
C PRO A 52 22.66 -3.21 -4.04
N SER A 53 21.69 -3.96 -3.51
CA SER A 53 20.51 -3.40 -2.82
C SER A 53 20.85 -2.51 -1.62
N LEU A 54 19.98 -1.51 -1.38
CA LEU A 54 19.98 -0.72 -0.14
C LEU A 54 19.45 -1.52 1.06
N TRP A 55 18.68 -2.57 0.79
CA TRP A 55 18.03 -3.40 1.80
C TRP A 55 19.02 -4.20 2.65
N ASN A 56 19.59 -5.25 2.08
CA ASN A 56 20.52 -6.16 2.75
C ASN A 56 21.86 -6.29 2.01
N GLY A 57 22.04 -5.53 0.93
CA GLY A 57 23.23 -5.57 0.08
C GLY A 57 24.33 -4.59 0.45
N THR A 58 25.34 -4.56 -0.42
CA THR A 58 26.48 -3.62 -0.39
C THR A 58 26.01 -2.17 -0.40
N GLY A 59 24.89 -1.85 -1.06
CA GLY A 59 24.35 -0.48 -1.10
C GLY A 59 23.97 0.06 0.27
N GLY A 60 23.29 -0.75 1.09
CA GLY A 60 22.92 -0.36 2.45
C GLY A 60 24.13 -0.17 3.37
N ILE A 61 25.15 -1.01 3.21
CA ILE A 61 26.41 -0.91 3.96
C ILE A 61 27.19 0.35 3.53
N ALA A 62 27.27 0.62 2.23
CA ALA A 62 27.89 1.81 1.68
C ALA A 62 27.21 3.09 2.18
N TRP A 63 25.87 3.11 2.19
CA TRP A 63 25.09 4.21 2.73
C TRP A 63 25.38 4.42 4.23
N PHE A 64 25.46 3.35 5.03
CA PHE A 64 25.84 3.45 6.44
C PHE A 64 27.23 4.09 6.63
N PHE A 65 28.24 3.71 5.83
CA PHE A 65 29.56 4.35 5.87
C PHE A 65 29.53 5.82 5.43
N LEU A 66 28.69 6.17 4.46
CA LEU A 66 28.49 7.58 4.08
C LEU A 66 27.95 8.40 5.25
N VAL A 67 26.96 7.87 5.97
CA VAL A 67 26.40 8.52 7.16
C VAL A 67 27.42 8.63 8.29
N LEU A 68 28.30 7.62 8.47
CA LEU A 68 29.42 7.74 9.41
C LEU A 68 30.37 8.88 9.01
N TYR A 69 30.70 8.99 7.72
CA TYR A 69 31.53 10.08 7.22
C TYR A 69 30.91 11.45 7.49
N GLU A 70 29.63 11.66 7.19
CA GLU A 70 28.94 12.93 7.49
C GLU A 70 29.01 13.30 8.98
N ASN A 71 29.03 12.31 9.85
CA ASN A 71 28.96 12.49 11.30
C ASN A 71 30.31 12.63 12.00
N TYR A 72 31.40 12.13 11.41
CA TYR A 72 32.74 12.08 12.02
C TYR A 72 33.85 12.66 11.14
N GLY A 73 33.64 12.78 9.82
CA GLY A 73 34.61 13.34 8.86
C GLY A 73 35.80 12.41 8.54
N GLU A 74 35.75 11.14 8.96
CA GLU A 74 36.85 10.20 8.75
C GLU A 74 36.94 9.75 7.28
N LYS A 75 38.07 10.05 6.64
CA LYS A 75 38.27 9.79 5.20
C LYS A 75 38.11 8.32 4.80
N GLN A 76 38.44 7.38 5.70
CA GLN A 76 38.28 5.96 5.42
C GLN A 76 36.81 5.60 5.17
N TYR A 77 35.88 6.16 5.94
CA TYR A 77 34.45 5.91 5.73
C TYR A 77 33.96 6.42 4.38
N LEU A 78 34.42 7.62 3.96
CA LEU A 78 34.10 8.12 2.63
C LEU A 78 34.69 7.23 1.54
N LEU A 79 35.98 6.87 1.63
CA LEU A 79 36.63 5.97 0.66
C LEU A 79 35.89 4.63 0.55
N THR A 80 35.44 4.09 1.67
CA THR A 80 34.65 2.86 1.71
C THR A 80 33.31 3.01 0.97
N ALA A 81 32.56 4.08 1.23
CA ALA A 81 31.30 4.35 0.55
C ALA A 81 31.47 4.59 -0.95
N GLU A 82 32.47 5.40 -1.35
CA GLU A 82 32.77 5.71 -2.74
C GLU A 82 33.22 4.48 -3.53
N GLY A 83 34.10 3.65 -2.94
CA GLY A 83 34.55 2.41 -3.55
C GLY A 83 33.42 1.39 -3.69
N ALA A 84 32.50 1.32 -2.73
CA ALA A 84 31.33 0.46 -2.84
C ALA A 84 30.35 0.93 -3.92
N PHE A 85 30.12 2.23 -4.03
CA PHE A 85 29.31 2.78 -5.11
C PHE A 85 29.93 2.57 -6.50
N ALA A 86 31.26 2.65 -6.63
CA ALA A 86 31.94 2.35 -7.89
C ALA A 86 31.63 0.92 -8.38
N LYS A 87 31.66 -0.06 -7.46
CA LYS A 87 31.31 -1.46 -7.76
C LYS A 87 29.84 -1.62 -8.14
N ILE A 88 28.93 -0.96 -7.41
CA ILE A 88 27.48 -0.96 -7.72
C ILE A 88 27.20 -0.33 -9.08
N TYR A 89 27.80 0.82 -9.37
CA TYR A 89 27.66 1.50 -10.65
C TYR A 89 28.14 0.61 -11.80
N HIS A 90 29.35 0.05 -11.69
CA HIS A 90 29.89 -0.86 -12.70
C HIS A 90 28.98 -2.08 -12.91
N HIS A 91 28.48 -2.69 -11.83
CA HIS A 91 27.54 -3.81 -11.95
C HIS A 91 26.26 -3.38 -12.68
N SER A 92 25.68 -2.25 -12.30
CA SER A 92 24.40 -1.74 -12.83
C SER A 92 24.47 -1.37 -14.32
N THR A 93 25.64 -0.99 -14.84
CA THR A 93 25.84 -0.67 -16.26
C THR A 93 26.18 -1.90 -17.13
N HIS A 94 26.68 -2.98 -16.55
CA HIS A 94 27.13 -4.18 -17.28
C HIS A 94 26.20 -5.39 -17.11
N HIS A 95 25.38 -5.40 -16.06
CA HIS A 95 24.42 -6.46 -15.78
C HIS A 95 23.02 -5.89 -15.70
N LYS A 96 22.06 -6.59 -16.29
CA LYS A 96 20.67 -6.15 -16.33
C LYS A 96 20.03 -6.30 -14.94
N ILE A 97 19.72 -5.17 -14.31
CA ILE A 97 18.91 -5.14 -13.09
C ILE A 97 17.43 -5.20 -13.47
N LEU A 98 16.69 -6.15 -12.89
CA LEU A 98 15.29 -6.38 -13.25
C LEU A 98 14.30 -5.57 -12.40
N ASN A 99 14.65 -5.27 -11.16
CA ASN A 99 13.79 -4.58 -10.20
C ASN A 99 14.04 -3.07 -10.26
N PRO A 100 13.02 -2.21 -10.52
CA PRO A 100 13.21 -0.77 -10.58
C PRO A 100 13.19 -0.08 -9.20
N SER A 101 12.83 -0.79 -8.13
CA SER A 101 12.52 -0.22 -6.82
C SER A 101 13.66 0.49 -6.08
N LEU A 102 13.29 1.24 -5.04
CA LEU A 102 14.22 1.96 -4.16
C LEU A 102 15.04 1.01 -3.28
N TYR A 103 14.43 0.01 -2.65
CA TYR A 103 15.14 -0.77 -1.63
C TYR A 103 15.96 -1.93 -2.23
N ASP A 104 15.45 -2.55 -3.28
CA ASP A 104 16.02 -3.77 -3.88
C ASP A 104 16.18 -3.68 -5.40
N GLY A 105 16.30 -2.46 -5.92
CA GLY A 105 16.33 -2.20 -7.36
C GLY A 105 17.24 -1.05 -7.77
N ILE A 106 17.18 -0.70 -9.07
CA ILE A 106 18.05 0.33 -9.66
C ILE A 106 17.85 1.71 -9.03
N CYS A 107 16.64 2.06 -8.57
CA CYS A 107 16.42 3.32 -7.89
C CYS A 107 17.20 3.39 -6.58
N GLY A 108 17.49 2.27 -5.92
CA GLY A 108 18.40 2.24 -4.77
C GLY A 108 19.83 2.63 -5.12
N SER A 109 20.36 2.13 -6.24
CA SER A 109 21.68 2.53 -6.75
C SER A 109 21.70 4.02 -7.10
N ILE A 110 20.66 4.51 -7.80
CA ILE A 110 20.52 5.94 -8.15
C ILE A 110 20.48 6.79 -6.87
N TYR A 111 19.65 6.39 -5.90
CA TYR A 111 19.51 7.08 -4.62
C TYR A 111 20.84 7.17 -3.87
N LEU A 112 21.61 6.08 -3.77
CA LEU A 112 22.95 6.10 -3.16
C LEU A 112 23.91 7.06 -3.87
N GLY A 113 23.89 7.11 -5.19
CA GLY A 113 24.67 8.08 -5.98
C GLY A 113 24.28 9.52 -5.67
N LEU A 114 22.99 9.79 -5.50
CA LEU A 114 22.48 11.12 -5.14
C LEU A 114 22.84 11.52 -3.70
N GLU A 115 22.83 10.58 -2.76
CA GLU A 115 23.30 10.81 -1.39
C GLU A 115 24.80 11.12 -1.39
N LEU A 116 25.61 10.36 -2.15
CA LEU A 116 27.04 10.64 -2.32
C LEU A 116 27.28 12.03 -2.92
N PHE A 117 26.50 12.41 -3.94
CA PHE A 117 26.56 13.76 -4.50
C PHE A 117 26.21 14.82 -3.45
N GLY A 118 25.12 14.65 -2.70
CA GLY A 118 24.69 15.58 -1.67
C GLY A 118 25.73 15.79 -0.57
N VAL A 119 26.44 14.74 -0.17
CA VAL A 119 27.48 14.79 0.86
C VAL A 119 28.80 15.35 0.34
N THR A 120 29.21 14.99 -0.88
CA THR A 120 30.56 15.30 -1.38
C THR A 120 30.64 16.48 -2.33
N GLY A 121 29.51 16.87 -2.95
CA GLY A 121 29.46 17.85 -4.05
C GLY A 121 30.18 17.40 -5.33
N LYS A 122 30.55 16.12 -5.46
CA LYS A 122 31.26 15.61 -6.64
C LYS A 122 30.28 15.29 -7.77
N GLU A 123 30.30 16.12 -8.81
CA GLU A 123 29.46 15.97 -10.02
C GLU A 123 29.50 14.59 -10.68
N LEU A 124 30.59 13.83 -10.50
CA LEU A 124 30.70 12.44 -10.95
C LEU A 124 29.49 11.60 -10.51
N TYR A 125 29.08 11.70 -9.24
CA TYR A 125 28.01 10.85 -8.70
C TYR A 125 26.63 11.25 -9.23
N LEU A 126 26.41 12.55 -9.45
CA LEU A 126 25.19 13.04 -10.10
C LEU A 126 25.09 12.55 -11.55
N GLN A 127 26.20 12.62 -12.30
CA GLN A 127 26.24 12.12 -13.67
C GLN A 127 26.00 10.60 -13.72
N GLN A 128 26.63 9.84 -12.83
CA GLN A 128 26.42 8.39 -12.73
C GLN A 128 24.97 8.04 -12.38
N ALA A 129 24.34 8.80 -11.47
CA ALA A 129 22.92 8.64 -11.14
C ALA A 129 22.01 8.91 -12.37
N LEU A 130 22.32 9.95 -13.16
CA LEU A 130 21.62 10.25 -14.42
C LEU A 130 21.81 9.14 -15.47
N ASP A 131 23.02 8.64 -15.64
CA ASP A 131 23.32 7.58 -16.60
C ASP A 131 22.51 6.30 -16.29
N LEU A 132 22.46 5.93 -15.00
CA LEU A 132 21.62 4.81 -14.55
C LEU A 132 20.13 5.09 -14.75
N TYR A 133 19.66 6.29 -14.44
CA TYR A 133 18.26 6.66 -14.67
C TYR A 133 17.90 6.52 -16.16
N GLU A 134 18.70 7.06 -17.06
CA GLU A 134 18.45 6.99 -18.50
C GLU A 134 18.45 5.56 -19.04
N MET A 135 19.37 4.72 -18.57
CA MET A 135 19.46 3.31 -18.96
C MET A 135 18.20 2.52 -18.56
N TYR A 136 17.62 2.83 -17.39
CA TYR A 136 16.50 2.08 -16.82
C TYR A 136 15.15 2.83 -16.86
N ARG A 137 15.10 4.01 -17.48
CA ARG A 137 13.91 4.89 -17.49
C ARG A 137 12.64 4.19 -17.92
N SER A 138 12.69 3.40 -19.00
CA SER A 138 11.51 2.67 -19.49
C SER A 138 10.99 1.66 -18.48
N LYS A 139 11.88 0.98 -17.75
CA LYS A 139 11.53 0.01 -16.71
C LYS A 139 10.95 0.70 -15.48
N ILE A 140 11.55 1.82 -15.07
CA ILE A 140 11.07 2.68 -13.97
C ILE A 140 9.64 3.16 -14.24
N LEU A 141 9.38 3.68 -15.43
CA LEU A 141 8.04 4.20 -15.81
C LEU A 141 7.01 3.11 -16.07
N SER A 142 7.43 1.86 -16.24
CA SER A 142 6.53 0.70 -16.41
C SER A 142 6.22 -0.03 -15.10
N GLU A 143 6.68 0.46 -13.95
CA GLU A 143 6.35 -0.15 -12.67
C GLU A 143 4.87 0.05 -12.34
N GLU A 144 4.24 -1.01 -11.85
CA GLU A 144 2.80 -1.07 -11.59
C GLU A 144 2.50 -1.28 -10.10
N THR A 145 3.48 -1.73 -9.32
CA THR A 145 3.35 -1.93 -7.87
C THR A 145 3.35 -0.58 -7.17
N GLU A 146 2.49 -0.37 -6.19
CA GLU A 146 2.23 0.96 -5.64
C GLU A 146 3.12 1.33 -4.45
N ASP A 147 3.58 0.32 -3.71
CA ASP A 147 4.14 0.47 -2.37
C ASP A 147 5.52 1.16 -2.30
N LEU A 148 5.97 1.39 -1.06
CA LEU A 148 7.23 2.09 -0.79
C LEU A 148 8.45 1.19 -1.03
N LEU A 149 8.35 -0.10 -0.73
CA LEU A 149 9.49 -1.02 -0.77
C LEU A 149 9.92 -1.36 -2.21
N ILE A 150 8.97 -1.85 -2.99
CA ILE A 150 9.19 -2.40 -4.34
C ILE A 150 8.46 -1.61 -5.43
N GLY A 151 7.63 -0.64 -5.06
CA GLY A 151 6.75 0.06 -5.99
C GLY A 151 7.08 1.51 -6.32
N ILE A 152 6.12 2.12 -7.00
CA ILE A 152 6.10 3.50 -7.51
C ILE A 152 6.36 4.49 -6.38
N SER A 153 5.87 4.26 -5.15
CA SER A 153 6.07 5.21 -4.06
C SER A 153 7.54 5.36 -3.68
N GLY A 154 8.33 4.28 -3.66
CA GLY A 154 9.78 4.35 -3.44
C GLY A 154 10.53 4.96 -4.63
N ILE A 155 10.10 4.62 -5.85
CA ILE A 155 10.64 5.21 -7.09
C ILE A 155 10.45 6.72 -7.11
N LEU A 156 9.25 7.21 -6.75
CA LEU A 156 8.93 8.64 -6.72
C LEU A 156 9.88 9.42 -5.81
N ILE A 157 10.28 8.86 -4.66
CA ILE A 157 11.28 9.49 -3.79
C ILE A 157 12.60 9.68 -4.54
N THR A 158 13.09 8.64 -5.23
CA THR A 158 14.36 8.69 -5.98
C THR A 158 14.30 9.68 -7.14
N VAL A 159 13.26 9.61 -7.98
CA VAL A 159 13.14 10.46 -9.17
C VAL A 159 12.92 11.92 -8.78
N CYS A 160 12.18 12.19 -7.69
CA CYS A 160 12.03 13.55 -7.17
C CYS A 160 13.35 14.09 -6.60
N THR A 161 14.17 13.28 -5.93
CA THR A 161 15.52 13.69 -5.49
C THR A 161 16.45 13.94 -6.67
N LEU A 162 16.37 13.13 -7.73
CA LEU A 162 17.13 13.38 -8.96
C LEU A 162 16.70 14.69 -9.64
N TYR A 163 15.39 14.93 -9.71
CA TYR A 163 14.82 16.19 -10.19
C TYR A 163 15.27 17.38 -9.32
N HIS A 164 15.34 17.22 -8.00
CA HIS A 164 15.79 18.27 -7.10
C HIS A 164 17.17 18.80 -7.46
N PHE A 165 18.12 17.92 -7.75
CA PHE A 165 19.50 18.33 -8.06
C PHE A 165 19.70 18.83 -9.49
N THR A 166 18.85 18.41 -10.43
CA THR A 166 19.05 18.69 -11.87
C THR A 166 18.11 19.75 -12.42
N GLN A 167 16.92 19.88 -11.82
CA GLN A 167 15.79 20.66 -12.32
C GLN A 167 15.40 20.31 -13.78
N ASP A 168 15.71 19.08 -14.24
CA ASP A 168 15.41 18.63 -15.61
C ASP A 168 13.90 18.53 -15.86
N GLN A 169 13.45 19.11 -16.98
CA GLN A 169 12.05 19.04 -17.41
C GLN A 169 11.58 17.62 -17.66
N LYS A 170 12.42 16.76 -18.23
CA LYS A 170 12.06 15.39 -18.54
C LYS A 170 11.73 14.61 -17.27
N LEU A 171 12.54 14.77 -16.23
CA LEU A 171 12.29 14.17 -14.91
C LEU A 171 10.99 14.68 -14.29
N TYR A 172 10.69 15.97 -14.45
CA TYR A 172 9.43 16.53 -14.00
C TYR A 172 8.22 15.88 -14.69
N ASP A 173 8.28 15.69 -16.01
CA ASP A 173 7.22 15.03 -16.78
C ASP A 173 7.08 13.54 -16.38
N ASP A 174 8.20 12.89 -16.09
CA ASP A 174 8.26 11.50 -15.62
C ASP A 174 7.67 11.32 -14.21
N ILE A 175 7.89 12.28 -13.33
CA ILE A 175 7.23 12.34 -12.01
C ILE A 175 5.71 12.43 -12.19
N ILE A 176 5.21 13.22 -13.14
CA ILE A 176 3.77 13.31 -13.42
C ILE A 176 3.23 11.98 -13.91
N ILE A 177 3.96 11.26 -14.77
CA ILE A 177 3.56 9.92 -15.24
C ILE A 177 3.42 8.97 -14.04
N LEU A 178 4.45 8.88 -13.20
CA LEU A 178 4.45 8.01 -12.02
C LEU A 178 3.33 8.36 -11.03
N ILE A 179 3.08 9.66 -10.80
CA ILE A 179 1.97 10.12 -9.95
C ILE A 179 0.63 9.70 -10.55
N ASN A 180 0.41 9.90 -11.85
CA ASN A 180 -0.84 9.48 -12.50
C ASN A 180 -1.03 7.96 -12.38
N THR A 181 0.00 7.16 -12.64
CA THR A 181 -0.07 5.69 -12.49
C THR A 181 -0.45 5.30 -11.06
N LEU A 182 0.14 5.93 -10.05
CA LEU A 182 -0.21 5.69 -8.65
C LEU A 182 -1.67 6.07 -8.33
N LEU A 183 -2.15 7.21 -8.84
CA LEU A 183 -3.51 7.69 -8.60
C LEU A 183 -4.58 6.87 -9.34
N GLU A 184 -4.29 6.39 -10.55
CA GLU A 184 -5.19 5.52 -11.32
C GLU A 184 -5.44 4.18 -10.61
N LYS A 185 -4.52 3.76 -9.75
CA LYS A 185 -4.62 2.54 -8.93
C LYS A 185 -5.33 2.76 -7.59
N ALA A 186 -5.71 3.98 -7.26
CA ALA A 186 -6.38 4.30 -6.00
C ALA A 186 -7.82 3.78 -5.97
N LEU A 187 -8.13 2.99 -4.95
CA LEU A 187 -9.43 2.34 -4.74
C LEU A 187 -10.21 3.03 -3.62
N VAL A 188 -11.49 3.34 -3.86
CA VAL A 188 -12.40 3.73 -2.77
C VAL A 188 -12.54 2.58 -1.78
N ALA A 189 -12.52 2.91 -0.49
CA ALA A 189 -12.79 1.97 0.59
C ALA A 189 -14.05 2.39 1.36
N GLU A 190 -14.52 1.55 2.28
CA GLU A 190 -15.63 1.88 3.19
C GLU A 190 -15.44 3.25 3.86
N SER A 191 -14.21 3.51 4.29
CA SER A 191 -13.69 4.79 4.77
C SER A 191 -12.36 5.04 4.07
N GLY A 192 -12.16 6.25 3.55
CA GLY A 192 -10.90 6.64 2.92
C GLY A 192 -10.63 6.00 1.55
N ILE A 193 -9.34 5.94 1.21
CA ILE A 193 -8.82 5.46 -0.07
C ILE A 193 -7.71 4.44 0.21
N LYS A 194 -7.60 3.41 -0.62
CA LYS A 194 -6.60 2.34 -0.46
C LYS A 194 -5.91 1.98 -1.77
N TRP A 195 -4.75 1.34 -1.67
CA TRP A 195 -4.00 0.75 -2.79
C TRP A 195 -3.70 -0.73 -2.57
N GLY A 196 -3.39 -1.45 -3.65
CA GLY A 196 -2.93 -2.83 -3.63
C GLY A 196 -3.95 -3.82 -4.20
N LYS A 197 -3.48 -4.63 -5.16
CA LYS A 197 -4.23 -5.75 -5.74
C LYS A 197 -3.91 -7.03 -4.96
N ASN A 198 -4.83 -7.44 -4.10
CA ASN A 198 -4.55 -8.38 -3.02
C ASN A 198 -4.91 -9.82 -3.39
N GLN A 199 -3.96 -10.57 -3.94
CA GLN A 199 -4.10 -12.02 -4.12
C GLN A 199 -3.69 -12.82 -2.88
N LEU A 200 -2.87 -12.23 -2.00
CA LEU A 200 -2.30 -12.88 -0.81
C LEU A 200 -2.57 -12.08 0.47
N SER A 201 -3.66 -11.31 0.49
CA SER A 201 -4.07 -10.56 1.67
C SER A 201 -5.59 -10.38 1.72
N MET A 202 -6.10 -10.21 2.94
CA MET A 202 -7.53 -10.12 3.23
C MET A 202 -8.18 -8.84 2.74
N ASP A 203 -7.38 -7.78 2.67
CA ASP A 203 -7.64 -6.50 2.03
C ASP A 203 -6.27 -5.82 1.82
N SER A 204 -6.28 -4.54 1.43
CA SER A 204 -5.07 -3.75 1.18
C SER A 204 -4.23 -3.58 2.42
N LEU A 205 -2.94 -3.91 2.33
CA LEU A 205 -2.03 -3.89 3.48
C LEU A 205 -1.93 -2.49 4.12
N CYS A 206 -1.87 -2.41 5.45
CA CYS A 206 -1.73 -1.13 6.17
C CYS A 206 -0.27 -0.71 6.41
N GLY A 207 0.67 -1.65 6.37
CA GLY A 207 2.06 -1.46 6.80
C GLY A 207 2.85 -0.39 6.03
N PHE A 208 4.02 -0.03 6.55
CA PHE A 208 4.88 1.00 5.95
C PHE A 208 5.65 0.51 4.72
N SER A 209 6.00 -0.79 4.64
CA SER A 209 6.79 -1.30 3.51
C SER A 209 5.93 -1.53 2.26
N HIS A 210 4.97 -2.47 2.36
CA HIS A 210 4.10 -2.91 1.25
C HIS A 210 2.69 -2.35 1.33
N GLY A 211 2.41 -1.44 2.27
CA GLY A 211 1.05 -1.01 2.58
C GLY A 211 0.82 0.49 2.42
N ASN A 212 -0.41 0.87 2.78
CA ASN A 212 -0.95 2.20 2.61
C ASN A 212 -0.16 3.26 3.39
N SER A 213 0.46 2.92 4.52
CA SER A 213 1.25 3.89 5.30
C SER A 213 2.53 4.33 4.58
N GLY A 214 3.17 3.44 3.82
CA GLY A 214 4.33 3.78 3.00
C GLY A 214 3.97 4.69 1.84
N ILE A 215 2.84 4.41 1.19
CA ILE A 215 2.28 5.21 0.10
C ILE A 215 1.88 6.60 0.62
N ALA A 216 1.17 6.65 1.74
CA ALA A 216 0.78 7.89 2.40
C ALA A 216 1.99 8.71 2.84
N PHE A 217 3.05 8.07 3.34
CA PHE A 217 4.31 8.75 3.64
C PHE A 217 4.91 9.40 2.40
N CYS A 218 4.98 8.69 1.26
CA CYS A 218 5.44 9.27 -0.01
C CYS A 218 4.57 10.46 -0.44
N LEU A 219 3.25 10.34 -0.38
CA LEU A 219 2.31 11.43 -0.69
C LEU A 219 2.53 12.66 0.22
N LEU A 220 2.82 12.47 1.51
CA LEU A 220 3.19 13.57 2.42
C LEU A 220 4.50 14.23 2.00
N GLN A 221 5.51 13.47 1.57
CA GLN A 221 6.75 14.02 1.04
C GLN A 221 6.50 14.83 -0.24
N LEU A 222 5.70 14.33 -1.18
CA LEU A 222 5.34 15.05 -2.39
C LEU A 222 4.57 16.33 -2.08
N GLY A 223 3.60 16.28 -1.15
CA GLY A 223 2.83 17.44 -0.71
C GLY A 223 3.69 18.52 -0.04
N LYS A 224 4.73 18.10 0.70
CA LYS A 224 5.76 18.99 1.27
C LYS A 224 6.64 19.59 0.15
N TYR A 225 7.23 18.74 -0.69
CA TYR A 225 8.20 19.12 -1.71
C TYR A 225 7.62 20.05 -2.78
N PHE A 226 6.42 19.72 -3.28
CA PHE A 226 5.72 20.49 -4.30
C PHE A 226 4.71 21.49 -3.74
N ASN A 227 4.62 21.65 -2.41
CA ASN A 227 3.67 22.55 -1.75
C ASN A 227 2.23 22.40 -2.30
N ASN A 228 1.73 21.16 -2.33
CA ASN A 228 0.41 20.82 -2.83
C ASN A 228 -0.35 20.01 -1.77
N ASP A 229 -1.35 20.66 -1.17
CA ASP A 229 -2.14 20.10 -0.07
C ASP A 229 -3.08 18.98 -0.52
N GLU A 230 -3.36 18.81 -1.82
CA GLU A 230 -4.18 17.69 -2.30
C GLU A 230 -3.43 16.35 -2.18
N PHE A 231 -2.09 16.33 -2.22
CA PHE A 231 -1.33 15.12 -1.86
C PHE A 231 -1.42 14.79 -0.37
N ILE A 232 -1.46 15.82 0.48
CA ILE A 232 -1.63 15.66 1.92
C ILE A 232 -3.01 15.06 2.17
N TRP A 233 -4.06 15.65 1.61
CA TRP A 233 -5.41 15.10 1.66
C TRP A 233 -5.45 13.62 1.25
N MET A 234 -4.79 13.27 0.13
CA MET A 234 -4.74 11.89 -0.36
C MET A 234 -4.07 10.93 0.65
N ALA A 235 -3.02 11.38 1.34
CA ALA A 235 -2.40 10.62 2.43
C ALA A 235 -3.34 10.48 3.64
N GLU A 236 -4.06 11.53 4.01
CA GLU A 236 -5.04 11.48 5.10
C GLU A 236 -6.20 10.52 4.78
N GLN A 237 -6.61 10.40 3.51
CA GLN A 237 -7.58 9.38 3.07
C GLN A 237 -7.05 7.95 3.23
N ALA A 238 -5.75 7.72 3.04
CA ALA A 238 -5.13 6.42 3.32
C ALA A 238 -5.21 6.06 4.81
N PHE A 239 -5.03 7.05 5.68
CA PHE A 239 -5.11 6.86 7.13
C PHE A 239 -6.54 6.53 7.59
N LEU A 240 -7.55 7.14 6.98
CA LEU A 240 -8.97 6.81 7.22
C LEU A 240 -9.32 5.37 6.83
N TYR A 241 -8.63 4.81 5.82
CA TYR A 241 -8.76 3.40 5.47
C TYR A 241 -8.10 2.50 6.53
N GLU A 242 -6.88 2.82 6.93
CA GLU A 242 -6.13 2.05 7.94
C GLU A 242 -6.90 1.94 9.26
N ASP A 243 -7.59 3.00 9.66
CA ASP A 243 -8.39 3.03 10.90
C ASP A 243 -9.48 1.94 10.96
N LEU A 244 -9.94 1.39 9.82
CA LEU A 244 -10.85 0.24 9.77
C LEU A 244 -10.25 -1.03 10.41
N TYR A 245 -8.92 -1.11 10.42
CA TYR A 245 -8.12 -2.24 10.87
C TYR A 245 -7.35 -1.97 12.16
N TYR A 246 -7.60 -0.83 12.80
CA TYR A 246 -7.06 -0.55 14.13
C TYR A 246 -7.75 -1.37 15.22
N ASN A 247 -6.97 -1.91 16.15
CA ASN A 247 -7.43 -2.59 17.34
C ASN A 247 -6.96 -1.85 18.60
N SER A 248 -7.92 -1.34 19.36
CA SER A 248 -7.66 -0.55 20.57
C SER A 248 -7.11 -1.35 21.74
N SER A 249 -7.39 -2.66 21.85
CA SER A 249 -6.84 -3.46 22.95
C SER A 249 -5.36 -3.80 22.75
N LYS A 250 -4.92 -3.85 21.48
CA LYS A 250 -3.53 -4.10 21.09
C LYS A 250 -2.75 -2.82 20.77
N ASN A 251 -3.41 -1.66 20.69
CA ASN A 251 -2.84 -0.41 20.17
C ASN A 251 -2.11 -0.62 18.83
N ASN A 252 -2.67 -1.46 17.96
CA ASN A 252 -2.03 -1.89 16.72
C ASN A 252 -3.02 -2.03 15.57
N TRP A 253 -2.51 -1.98 14.36
CA TRP A 253 -3.24 -2.30 13.14
C TRP A 253 -3.00 -3.76 12.76
N MET A 254 -4.03 -4.36 12.17
CA MET A 254 -3.99 -5.75 11.72
C MET A 254 -2.94 -5.96 10.62
N ASP A 255 -2.20 -7.07 10.69
CA ASP A 255 -1.52 -7.60 9.53
C ASP A 255 -2.53 -8.32 8.62
N LEU A 256 -2.68 -7.82 7.40
CA LEU A 256 -3.70 -8.31 6.48
C LEU A 256 -3.20 -9.42 5.56
N ARG A 257 -1.94 -9.85 5.70
CA ARG A 257 -1.37 -10.94 4.91
C ARG A 257 -2.08 -12.25 5.18
N TRP A 258 -2.29 -12.99 4.11
CA TRP A 258 -2.94 -14.29 4.14
C TRP A 258 -1.92 -15.41 4.23
N GLU A 259 -2.19 -16.38 5.10
CA GLU A 259 -1.39 -17.58 5.24
C GLU A 259 -2.22 -18.80 4.86
N GLU A 260 -1.59 -19.82 4.28
CA GLU A 260 -2.28 -21.03 3.82
C GLU A 260 -3.06 -21.74 4.94
N SER A 261 -2.55 -21.68 6.17
CA SER A 261 -3.22 -22.18 7.38
C SER A 261 -4.63 -21.59 7.57
N LYS A 262 -4.90 -20.39 7.05
CA LYS A 262 -6.19 -19.68 7.17
C LYS A 262 -7.24 -20.19 6.18
N ASN A 263 -6.87 -21.00 5.19
CA ASN A 263 -7.80 -21.54 4.19
C ASN A 263 -8.89 -22.46 4.78
N GLN A 264 -8.73 -22.93 6.02
CA GLN A 264 -9.65 -23.84 6.69
C GLN A 264 -10.50 -23.15 7.78
N LEU A 265 -10.41 -21.83 7.92
CA LEU A 265 -11.22 -21.10 8.89
C LEU A 265 -12.73 -21.27 8.57
N PRO A 266 -13.61 -21.32 9.57
CA PRO A 266 -15.05 -21.34 9.34
C PRO A 266 -15.52 -19.99 8.78
N ASP A 267 -16.71 -19.97 8.17
CA ASP A 267 -17.41 -18.74 7.76
C ASP A 267 -16.63 -17.80 6.83
N LEU A 268 -15.65 -18.34 6.07
CA LEU A 268 -14.85 -17.58 5.10
C LEU A 268 -15.71 -16.87 4.05
N PHE A 269 -16.89 -17.40 3.74
CA PHE A 269 -17.79 -16.77 2.78
C PHE A 269 -18.21 -15.35 3.21
N GLU A 270 -18.43 -15.13 4.51
CA GLU A 270 -18.82 -13.83 5.05
C GLU A 270 -17.68 -12.80 4.99
N TRP A 271 -16.43 -13.29 5.01
CA TRP A 271 -15.22 -12.45 4.97
C TRP A 271 -15.16 -11.40 6.09
N ASN A 272 -15.59 -11.79 7.28
CA ASN A 272 -15.63 -10.90 8.44
C ASN A 272 -14.23 -10.79 9.07
N LYS A 273 -13.81 -9.56 9.41
CA LYS A 273 -12.52 -9.35 10.06
C LYS A 273 -12.32 -10.15 11.36
N ASN A 274 -13.39 -10.43 12.09
CA ASN A 274 -13.36 -11.21 13.34
C ASN A 274 -13.08 -12.69 13.11
N THR A 275 -13.29 -13.19 11.89
CA THR A 275 -12.98 -14.57 11.48
C THR A 275 -11.48 -14.79 11.39
N PHE A 276 -10.72 -13.72 11.13
CA PHE A 276 -9.28 -13.75 10.96
C PHE A 276 -8.61 -13.36 12.29
N LEU A 277 -7.84 -14.31 12.84
CA LEU A 277 -7.51 -14.46 14.27
C LEU A 277 -6.93 -13.20 14.97
N PRO A 278 -7.01 -13.11 16.32
CA PRO A 278 -6.35 -12.05 17.11
C PRO A 278 -4.83 -11.96 16.96
N GLU A 279 -4.17 -13.04 16.54
CA GLU A 279 -2.71 -13.14 16.38
C GLU A 279 -2.17 -12.22 15.28
N ASP A 280 -3.00 -11.89 14.28
CA ASP A 280 -2.67 -10.95 13.20
C ASP A 280 -2.43 -9.52 13.72
N PHE A 281 -2.85 -9.21 14.96
CA PHE A 281 -2.59 -7.93 15.62
C PHE A 281 -1.31 -7.93 16.48
N ASP A 282 -0.61 -9.05 16.62
CA ASP A 282 0.60 -9.14 17.44
C ASP A 282 1.88 -8.79 16.67
N LEU A 283 1.83 -8.75 15.35
CA LEU A 283 2.93 -8.30 14.51
C LEU A 283 3.07 -6.77 14.55
N ASN A 284 4.24 -6.30 14.99
CA ASN A 284 4.59 -4.87 15.05
C ASN A 284 6.08 -4.70 14.76
N ALA A 285 6.40 -4.02 13.67
CA ALA A 285 7.72 -3.86 13.11
C ALA A 285 7.77 -2.56 12.30
N TRP A 286 8.95 -2.19 11.79
CA TRP A 286 9.04 -1.09 10.83
C TRP A 286 8.19 -1.37 9.58
N ALA A 287 8.19 -2.61 9.10
CA ALA A 287 7.49 -2.96 7.86
C ALA A 287 5.97 -3.00 7.99
N HIS A 288 5.45 -3.44 9.13
CA HIS A 288 4.02 -3.69 9.35
C HIS A 288 3.64 -3.47 10.82
N GLY A 289 2.39 -3.08 11.05
CA GLY A 289 1.89 -2.74 12.38
C GLY A 289 2.30 -1.34 12.84
N ALA A 290 2.10 -1.10 14.14
CA ALA A 290 2.03 0.21 14.76
C ALA A 290 3.28 1.05 14.52
N CYS A 291 4.47 0.46 14.64
CA CYS A 291 5.76 1.14 14.53
C CYS A 291 5.91 1.81 13.15
N GLY A 292 5.81 1.04 12.07
CA GLY A 292 5.86 1.57 10.71
C GLY A 292 4.76 2.59 10.41
N ILE A 293 3.53 2.28 10.80
CA ILE A 293 2.38 3.20 10.62
C ILE A 293 2.62 4.51 11.39
N GLY A 294 3.20 4.41 12.60
CA GLY A 294 3.56 5.54 13.45
C GLY A 294 4.55 6.49 12.80
N THR A 295 5.49 5.99 11.99
CA THR A 295 6.40 6.82 11.19
C THR A 295 5.63 7.71 10.20
N ALA A 296 4.65 7.15 9.49
CA ALA A 296 3.78 7.93 8.61
C ALA A 296 2.95 8.97 9.40
N ARG A 297 2.45 8.60 10.60
CA ARG A 297 1.71 9.51 11.49
C ARG A 297 2.57 10.64 12.05
N ILE A 298 3.85 10.40 12.35
CA ILE A 298 4.82 11.45 12.73
C ILE A 298 4.99 12.45 11.59
N SER A 299 5.21 11.96 10.36
CA SER A 299 5.31 12.81 9.17
C SER A 299 4.05 13.66 8.97
N ALA A 300 2.88 13.04 9.10
CA ALA A 300 1.58 13.72 9.01
C ALA A 300 1.45 14.82 10.08
N PHE A 301 1.72 14.51 11.35
CA PHE A 301 1.65 15.49 12.44
C PHE A 301 2.62 16.66 12.22
N ASN A 302 3.85 16.39 11.75
CA ASN A 302 4.81 17.44 11.46
C ASN A 302 4.34 18.38 10.35
N ARG A 303 3.64 17.84 9.35
CA ARG A 303 3.13 18.61 8.21
C ARG A 303 1.85 19.38 8.54
N THR A 304 0.88 18.76 9.20
CA THR A 304 -0.48 19.31 9.35
C THR A 304 -0.76 19.88 10.73
N ARG A 305 0.03 19.47 11.75
CA ARG A 305 -0.23 19.75 13.18
C ARG A 305 -1.60 19.28 13.66
N ASN A 306 -2.25 18.39 12.91
CA ASN A 306 -3.56 17.85 13.26
C ASN A 306 -3.46 16.99 14.53
N PRO A 307 -4.25 17.28 15.60
CA PRO A 307 -4.17 16.55 16.86
C PRO A 307 -4.57 15.08 16.76
N VAL A 308 -5.27 14.66 15.70
CA VAL A 308 -5.58 13.23 15.46
C VAL A 308 -4.30 12.42 15.33
N TYR A 309 -3.32 12.88 14.55
CA TYR A 309 -2.05 12.16 14.36
C TYR A 309 -1.20 12.14 15.62
N LYS A 310 -1.27 13.17 16.46
CA LYS A 310 -0.66 13.11 17.79
C LYS A 310 -1.28 11.99 18.66
N LYS A 311 -2.61 11.81 18.63
CA LYS A 311 -3.27 10.72 19.34
C LYS A 311 -2.84 9.36 18.80
N ASP A 312 -2.68 9.22 17.49
CA ASP A 312 -2.19 7.98 16.89
C ASP A 312 -0.75 7.68 17.31
N CYS A 313 0.15 8.66 17.26
CA CYS A 313 1.51 8.48 17.76
C CYS A 313 1.56 8.06 19.23
N ILE A 314 0.65 8.56 20.08
CA ILE A 314 0.54 8.10 21.49
C ILE A 314 0.16 6.61 21.56
N LYS A 315 -0.82 6.16 20.78
CA LYS A 315 -1.20 4.74 20.73
C LYS A 315 -0.01 3.88 20.30
N VAL A 316 0.70 4.29 19.25
CA VAL A 316 1.89 3.58 18.75
C VAL A 316 2.99 3.54 19.81
N PHE A 317 3.24 4.66 20.52
CA PHE A 317 4.19 4.70 21.63
C PHE A 317 3.85 3.65 22.70
N GLU A 318 2.59 3.58 23.15
CA GLU A 318 2.17 2.57 24.14
C GLU A 318 2.35 1.14 23.63
N ARG A 319 2.11 0.89 22.33
CA ARG A 319 2.37 -0.42 21.72
C ARG A 319 3.86 -0.77 21.71
N CYS A 320 4.71 0.14 21.24
CA CYS A 320 6.17 -0.08 21.22
C CYS A 320 6.74 -0.25 22.63
N LYS A 321 6.24 0.54 23.60
CA LYS A 321 6.58 0.41 25.02
C LYS A 321 6.22 -0.98 25.54
N ASN A 322 5.00 -1.45 25.30
CA ASN A 322 4.59 -2.78 25.73
C ASN A 322 5.50 -3.87 25.13
N ASP A 323 5.73 -3.83 23.81
CA ASP A 323 6.59 -4.80 23.13
C ASP A 323 8.02 -4.86 23.70
N ILE A 324 8.59 -3.71 24.06
CA ILE A 324 9.89 -3.64 24.74
C ILE A 324 9.79 -4.22 26.15
N MET A 325 8.85 -3.75 26.97
CA MET A 325 8.73 -4.17 28.38
C MET A 325 8.48 -5.67 28.55
N THR A 326 7.73 -6.29 27.62
CA THR A 326 7.44 -7.73 27.65
C THR A 326 8.37 -8.56 26.75
N ARG A 327 9.37 -7.92 26.14
CA ARG A 327 10.35 -8.53 25.24
C ARG A 327 9.74 -9.43 24.14
N THR A 328 8.73 -8.93 23.41
CA THR A 328 7.98 -9.72 22.41
C THR A 328 8.71 -9.96 21.08
N LYS A 329 9.71 -9.14 20.73
CA LYS A 329 10.51 -9.33 19.49
C LYS A 329 11.66 -10.30 19.70
N ARG A 330 11.99 -11.01 18.62
CA ARG A 330 13.04 -12.04 18.59
C ARG A 330 14.42 -11.52 18.19
N ASN A 331 14.52 -10.31 17.66
CA ASN A 331 15.76 -9.75 17.13
C ASN A 331 15.81 -8.21 17.29
N HIS A 332 16.97 -7.61 16.99
CA HIS A 332 17.24 -6.17 17.13
C HIS A 332 17.45 -5.44 15.79
N ILE A 333 17.22 -6.13 14.67
CA ILE A 333 17.42 -5.55 13.33
C ILE A 333 16.35 -4.50 13.01
N LEU A 334 16.63 -3.65 12.02
CA LEU A 334 15.78 -2.51 11.70
C LEU A 334 14.41 -2.92 11.15
N PHE A 335 14.38 -3.89 10.23
CA PHE A 335 13.17 -4.27 9.51
C PHE A 335 12.08 -4.89 10.39
N SER A 336 12.43 -5.88 11.21
CA SER A 336 11.46 -6.74 11.93
C SER A 336 11.62 -6.73 13.45
N GLY A 337 12.65 -6.04 13.97
CA GLY A 337 13.06 -6.12 15.37
C GLY A 337 12.92 -4.83 16.15
N TYR A 338 13.59 -4.80 17.29
CA TYR A 338 13.65 -3.62 18.15
C TYR A 338 14.36 -2.42 17.51
N GLY A 339 15.20 -2.63 16.49
CA GLY A 339 15.87 -1.54 15.77
C GLY A 339 14.87 -0.54 15.20
N GLY A 340 13.86 -1.02 14.46
CA GLY A 340 12.79 -0.19 13.93
C GLY A 340 11.94 0.48 15.01
N LEU A 341 11.63 -0.24 16.10
CA LEU A 341 10.92 0.35 17.26
C LEU A 341 11.72 1.49 17.89
N SER A 342 13.05 1.34 18.01
CA SER A 342 13.92 2.36 18.58
C SER A 342 13.98 3.62 17.71
N ASP A 343 13.96 3.47 16.37
CA ASP A 343 13.86 4.59 15.44
C ASP A 343 12.55 5.36 15.65
N PHE A 344 11.40 4.68 15.68
CA PHE A 344 10.12 5.34 15.96
C PHE A 344 10.12 6.06 17.31
N LEU A 345 10.65 5.44 18.38
CA LEU A 345 10.70 6.05 19.71
C LEU A 345 11.59 7.31 19.74
N LEU A 346 12.66 7.34 18.95
CA LEU A 346 13.45 8.56 18.76
C LEU A 346 12.66 9.64 18.03
N GLN A 347 11.99 9.31 16.93
CA GLN A 347 11.10 10.24 16.21
C GLN A 347 10.06 10.84 17.16
N TYR A 348 9.40 9.99 17.94
CA TYR A 348 8.40 10.37 18.92
C TYR A 348 8.96 11.31 20.00
N ASN A 349 10.16 11.01 20.53
CA ASN A 349 10.82 11.90 21.48
C ASN A 349 11.20 13.25 20.84
N GLN A 350 11.71 13.27 19.60
CA GLN A 350 12.08 14.53 18.93
C GLN A 350 10.87 15.45 18.74
N VAL A 351 9.72 14.88 18.37
CA VAL A 351 8.52 15.64 18.06
C VAL A 351 7.75 16.05 19.32
N PHE A 352 7.68 15.18 20.33
CA PHE A 352 6.83 15.39 21.52
C PHE A 352 7.60 15.57 22.83
N ALA A 353 8.94 15.61 22.79
CA ALA A 353 9.82 15.73 23.96
C ALA A 353 9.59 14.65 25.04
N ASN A 354 9.19 13.44 24.62
CA ASN A 354 8.91 12.33 25.53
C ASN A 354 10.22 11.62 25.96
N LYS A 355 10.67 11.91 27.18
CA LYS A 355 11.90 11.34 27.74
C LYS A 355 11.83 9.83 28.02
N GLU A 356 10.65 9.28 28.24
CA GLU A 356 10.45 7.83 28.45
C GLU A 356 10.73 7.06 27.15
N ALA A 357 10.24 7.56 26.01
CA ALA A 357 10.53 6.99 24.70
C ALA A 357 12.04 6.93 24.42
N LEU A 358 12.77 8.02 24.71
CA LEU A 358 14.23 8.02 24.58
C LEU A 358 14.90 7.01 25.53
N HIS A 359 14.39 6.85 26.74
CA HIS A 359 14.93 5.88 27.70
C HIS A 359 14.74 4.44 27.23
N LEU A 360 13.53 4.08 26.78
CA LEU A 360 13.22 2.76 26.22
C LEU A 360 14.06 2.45 24.97
N ALA A 361 14.20 3.43 24.07
CA ALA A 361 15.06 3.30 22.90
C ALA A 361 16.54 3.09 23.28
N THR A 362 17.04 3.83 24.27
CA THR A 362 18.41 3.69 24.79
C THR A 362 18.63 2.29 25.38
N GLU A 363 17.70 1.82 26.21
CA GLU A 363 17.78 0.50 26.85
C GLU A 363 17.84 -0.62 25.82
N ILE A 364 16.90 -0.64 24.87
CA ILE A 364 16.79 -1.75 23.92
C ILE A 364 17.92 -1.76 22.88
N VAL A 365 18.45 -0.59 22.51
CA VAL A 365 19.64 -0.50 21.65
C VAL A 365 20.89 -0.97 22.40
N LEU A 366 21.02 -0.69 23.70
CA LEU A 366 22.12 -1.20 24.52
C LEU A 366 22.04 -2.72 24.69
N GLU A 367 20.84 -3.27 24.88
CA GLU A 367 20.62 -4.72 24.86
C GLU A 367 21.05 -5.32 23.51
N GLY A 368 20.66 -4.69 22.40
CA GLY A 368 21.07 -5.09 21.06
C GLY A 368 22.59 -5.14 20.86
N LEU A 369 23.31 -4.12 21.34
CA LEU A 369 24.78 -4.09 21.31
C LEU A 369 25.41 -5.22 22.13
N ASN A 370 24.86 -5.52 23.31
CA ASN A 370 25.39 -6.61 24.13
C ASN A 370 25.20 -7.97 23.44
N LYS A 371 24.02 -8.21 22.86
CA LYS A 371 23.73 -9.42 22.07
C LYS A 371 24.58 -9.53 20.80
N SER A 372 24.91 -8.41 20.16
CA SER A 372 25.78 -8.41 18.98
C SER A 372 27.20 -8.86 19.33
N ARG A 373 27.70 -8.48 20.50
CA ARG A 373 29.02 -8.92 21.02
C ARG A 373 29.06 -10.40 21.36
N GLU A 374 27.97 -11.00 21.82
CA GLU A 374 27.89 -12.45 22.10
C GLU A 374 28.16 -13.28 20.84
N HIS A 375 27.88 -12.73 19.66
CA HIS A 375 28.07 -13.37 18.36
C HIS A 375 29.16 -12.69 17.52
N ASN A 376 30.08 -11.95 18.16
CA ASN A 376 31.25 -11.33 17.53
C ASN A 376 30.98 -10.47 16.29
N HIS A 377 29.86 -9.75 16.16
CA HIS A 377 29.67 -8.95 14.94
C HIS A 377 28.74 -9.53 13.87
N SER A 378 28.48 -10.84 13.90
CA SER A 378 28.06 -11.56 12.69
C SER A 378 26.59 -11.97 12.64
N ALA A 379 26.07 -12.68 13.65
CA ALA A 379 24.83 -13.47 13.51
C ALA A 379 23.64 -12.99 14.36
N TRP A 380 22.68 -12.27 13.75
CA TRP A 380 21.46 -11.76 14.44
C TRP A 380 20.27 -11.44 13.54
N GLY A 381 20.34 -11.80 12.25
CA GLY A 381 19.19 -11.77 11.36
C GLY A 381 18.14 -12.83 11.72
N ILE A 382 17.04 -12.89 10.96
CA ILE A 382 15.93 -13.85 11.20
C ILE A 382 16.41 -15.32 11.23
N GLN A 383 17.53 -15.61 10.55
CA GLN A 383 18.09 -16.95 10.42
C GLN A 383 19.25 -17.26 11.37
N ASN A 384 19.64 -16.33 12.26
CA ASN A 384 20.83 -16.44 13.11
C ASN A 384 22.12 -16.79 12.33
N ASN A 385 22.20 -16.35 11.07
CA ASN A 385 23.38 -16.46 10.21
C ASN A 385 24.05 -15.09 10.06
N GLU A 386 25.28 -15.06 9.53
CA GLU A 386 25.98 -13.80 9.26
C GLU A 386 25.18 -12.94 8.28
N ASP A 387 24.75 -11.75 8.72
CA ASP A 387 24.07 -10.77 7.87
C ASP A 387 24.68 -9.39 8.11
N LEU A 388 25.30 -8.84 7.07
CA LEU A 388 25.99 -7.55 7.12
C LEU A 388 25.07 -6.38 6.73
N GLY A 389 23.89 -6.68 6.17
CA GLY A 389 22.99 -5.73 5.54
C GLY A 389 22.45 -4.65 6.48
N LEU A 390 21.90 -3.59 5.89
CA LEU A 390 21.37 -2.45 6.63
C LEU A 390 20.05 -2.79 7.32
N MET A 391 19.07 -3.29 6.59
CA MET A 391 17.72 -3.55 7.12
C MET A 391 17.65 -4.83 7.94
N THR A 392 18.49 -5.80 7.62
CA THR A 392 18.43 -7.18 8.13
C THR A 392 19.60 -7.59 9.01
N GLY A 393 20.64 -6.74 9.12
CA GLY A 393 21.93 -7.17 9.65
C GLY A 393 22.72 -6.11 10.41
N THR A 394 24.03 -6.28 10.35
CA THR A 394 25.04 -5.61 11.18
C THR A 394 25.10 -4.10 11.00
N ALA A 395 25.03 -3.62 9.75
CA ALA A 395 25.02 -2.19 9.48
C ALA A 395 23.81 -1.49 10.13
N GLY A 396 22.66 -2.16 10.24
CA GLY A 396 21.47 -1.64 10.93
C GLY A 396 21.63 -1.49 12.43
N ILE A 397 22.38 -2.39 13.07
CA ILE A 397 22.75 -2.27 14.48
C ILE A 397 23.66 -1.05 14.66
N GLY A 398 24.68 -0.91 13.81
CA GLY A 398 25.54 0.28 13.77
C GLY A 398 24.75 1.58 13.62
N LEU A 399 23.78 1.62 12.71
CA LEU A 399 22.91 2.79 12.52
C LEU A 399 22.11 3.12 13.79
N SER A 400 21.56 2.11 14.47
CA SER A 400 20.81 2.29 15.72
C SER A 400 21.68 2.91 16.82
N LEU A 401 22.95 2.48 16.93
CA LEU A 401 23.91 3.07 17.88
C LEU A 401 24.24 4.53 17.54
N LEU A 402 24.45 4.83 16.25
CA LEU A 402 24.71 6.18 15.79
C LEU A 402 23.55 7.13 16.15
N MET A 403 22.31 6.71 15.91
CA MET A 403 21.13 7.51 16.25
C MET A 403 21.02 7.76 17.76
N MET A 404 21.36 6.78 18.61
CA MET A 404 21.44 6.99 20.06
C MET A 404 22.53 8.00 20.45
N ILE A 405 23.72 7.92 19.86
CA ILE A 405 24.84 8.85 20.14
C ILE A 405 24.42 10.29 19.83
N LYS A 406 23.78 10.48 18.66
CA LYS A 406 23.30 11.78 18.19
C LYS A 406 22.04 12.24 18.93
N GLY A 407 21.31 11.33 19.56
CA GLY A 407 20.05 11.60 20.26
C GLY A 407 18.92 12.00 19.32
N LYS A 408 19.04 11.66 18.03
CA LYS A 408 18.14 12.01 16.94
C LYS A 408 18.20 10.94 15.86
N THR A 409 17.10 10.75 15.14
CA THR A 409 17.09 10.01 13.88
C THR A 409 17.89 10.74 12.80
N VAL A 410 18.32 9.99 11.79
CA VAL A 410 18.90 10.51 10.55
C VAL A 410 17.90 10.32 9.42
N ASN A 411 17.93 11.20 8.40
CA ASN A 411 17.21 10.89 7.15
C ASN A 411 17.82 9.60 6.62
N SER A 412 16.99 8.59 6.38
CA SER A 412 17.47 7.24 6.03
C SER A 412 16.42 6.51 5.22
N ILE A 413 16.79 5.35 4.69
CA ILE A 413 15.85 4.47 4.02
C ILE A 413 14.72 3.96 4.95
N LEU A 414 14.77 4.19 6.27
CA LEU A 414 13.63 3.89 7.17
C LEU A 414 12.47 4.86 6.98
N HIS A 415 12.75 6.09 6.53
CA HIS A 415 11.76 7.14 6.30
C HIS A 415 12.36 8.18 5.34
N PRO A 416 12.59 7.83 4.07
CA PRO A 416 13.38 8.65 3.17
C PRO A 416 12.64 9.95 2.83
N GLU A 417 13.08 11.06 3.42
CA GLU A 417 12.50 12.37 3.20
C GLU A 417 13.05 13.01 1.92
N LEU A 418 12.17 13.67 1.17
CA LEU A 418 12.62 14.51 0.06
C LEU A 418 13.39 15.73 0.56
N PRO A 419 14.40 16.20 -0.20
CA PRO A 419 15.12 17.43 0.12
C PRO A 419 14.17 18.62 0.31
N VAL A 420 14.60 19.61 1.10
CA VAL A 420 13.82 20.85 1.24
C VAL A 420 13.97 21.66 -0.04
N ASN A 421 12.87 21.91 -0.74
CA ASN A 421 12.84 22.77 -1.91
C ASN A 421 12.96 24.23 -1.46
N GLU A 422 14.04 24.93 -1.85
CA GLU A 422 14.23 26.33 -1.49
C GLU A 422 13.16 27.23 -2.13
N PRO A 423 12.62 28.24 -1.43
CA PRO A 423 11.62 29.13 -1.99
C PRO A 423 12.14 29.85 -3.25
N GLY A 424 11.55 29.56 -4.40
CA GLY A 424 11.77 30.29 -5.66
C GLY A 424 12.68 29.61 -6.69
N THR A 425 13.20 28.40 -6.43
CA THR A 425 14.15 27.73 -7.33
C THR A 425 13.59 26.53 -8.11
N GLY A 426 12.46 25.94 -7.68
CA GLY A 426 11.84 24.79 -8.33
C GLY A 426 10.41 25.03 -8.86
N ARG A 427 10.01 24.28 -9.90
CA ARG A 427 8.60 24.26 -10.34
C ARG A 427 7.73 23.65 -9.26
N ILE A 428 6.55 24.23 -9.09
CA ILE A 428 5.56 23.79 -8.10
C ILE A 428 4.50 22.97 -8.83
N LEU A 429 4.23 21.72 -8.42
CA LEU A 429 3.07 20.94 -8.91
C LEU A 429 1.73 21.44 -8.32
N LYS A 430 1.59 22.75 -8.05
CA LYS A 430 0.36 23.32 -7.48
C LYS A 430 -0.81 23.26 -8.46
N ALA A 431 -0.52 23.25 -9.75
CA ALA A 431 -1.52 23.12 -10.81
C ALA A 431 -1.97 21.67 -11.03
N PHE A 432 -1.20 20.67 -10.56
CA PHE A 432 -1.61 19.28 -10.66
C PHE A 432 -2.74 19.00 -9.66
N LYS A 433 -3.87 18.50 -10.16
CA LYS A 433 -5.11 18.35 -9.40
C LYS A 433 -5.34 16.88 -9.02
N VAL A 434 -4.80 16.46 -7.88
CA VAL A 434 -4.91 15.10 -7.33
C VAL A 434 -6.38 14.73 -7.11
N LYS A 435 -7.16 15.61 -6.46
CA LYS A 435 -8.60 15.36 -6.20
C LYS A 435 -9.35 15.17 -7.51
N LYS A 436 -9.07 16.00 -8.52
CA LYS A 436 -9.66 15.90 -9.86
C LYS A 436 -9.32 14.58 -10.54
N THR A 437 -8.06 14.18 -10.52
CA THR A 437 -7.63 12.89 -11.10
C THR A 437 -8.38 11.73 -10.44
N PHE A 438 -8.41 11.69 -9.10
CA PHE A 438 -9.10 10.65 -8.35
C PHE A 438 -10.62 10.62 -8.59
N PHE A 439 -11.31 11.75 -8.41
CA PHE A 439 -12.78 11.82 -8.52
C PHE A 439 -13.28 11.51 -9.93
N ASN A 440 -12.49 11.85 -10.98
CA ASN A 440 -12.84 11.50 -12.36
C ASN A 440 -12.89 9.99 -12.62
N LEU A 441 -12.16 9.17 -11.84
CA LEU A 441 -12.17 7.71 -11.98
C LEU A 441 -13.53 7.08 -11.63
N TYR A 442 -14.33 7.78 -10.82
CA TYR A 442 -15.56 7.23 -10.22
C TYR A 442 -16.86 7.79 -10.81
N TYR A 443 -16.82 8.98 -11.45
CA TYR A 443 -17.95 9.53 -12.20
C TYR A 443 -17.61 9.86 -13.68
N PRO A 444 -16.91 8.99 -14.43
CA PRO A 444 -16.41 9.32 -15.75
C PRO A 444 -17.53 9.65 -16.75
N LYS A 445 -18.63 8.89 -16.75
CA LYS A 445 -19.74 9.08 -17.70
C LYS A 445 -20.62 10.26 -17.29
N THR A 446 -20.88 10.44 -15.99
CA THR A 446 -21.61 11.62 -15.49
C THR A 446 -20.88 12.91 -15.85
N LEU A 447 -19.57 12.98 -15.58
CA LEU A 447 -18.75 14.15 -15.91
C LEU A 447 -18.67 14.38 -17.42
N LYS A 448 -18.54 13.32 -18.22
CA LYS A 448 -18.58 13.41 -19.69
C LYS A 448 -19.90 14.00 -20.16
N ALA A 449 -21.04 13.55 -19.62
CA ALA A 449 -22.35 14.05 -19.99
C ALA A 449 -22.54 15.53 -19.59
N LEU A 450 -22.19 15.91 -18.36
CA LEU A 450 -22.29 17.29 -17.88
C LEU A 450 -21.47 18.26 -18.73
N LYS A 451 -20.23 17.89 -19.10
CA LYS A 451 -19.35 18.72 -19.94
C LYS A 451 -19.90 19.00 -21.35
N THR A 452 -20.87 18.22 -21.82
CA THR A 452 -21.54 18.50 -23.12
C THR A 452 -22.59 19.60 -23.03
N ILE A 453 -23.00 19.99 -21.82
CA ILE A 453 -24.12 20.91 -21.58
C ILE A 453 -23.63 22.19 -20.89
N ILE A 454 -22.73 22.04 -19.93
CA ILE A 454 -22.25 23.15 -19.10
C ILE A 454 -20.72 23.15 -18.98
N GLN A 455 -20.16 24.33 -18.72
CA GLN A 455 -18.77 24.47 -18.33
C GLN A 455 -18.63 24.24 -16.82
N LEU A 456 -18.01 23.13 -16.44
CA LEU A 456 -17.74 22.81 -15.03
C LEU A 456 -16.58 23.64 -14.50
N LYS A 457 -16.77 24.27 -13.34
CA LYS A 457 -15.71 24.96 -12.60
C LYS A 457 -14.90 23.94 -11.79
N ASP A 458 -13.62 24.21 -11.57
CA ASP A 458 -12.76 23.29 -10.79
C ASP A 458 -13.18 23.19 -9.31
N SER A 459 -13.98 24.13 -8.77
CA SER A 459 -14.49 24.09 -7.40
C SER A 459 -15.39 22.88 -7.09
N ILE A 460 -15.87 22.17 -8.12
CA ILE A 460 -16.61 20.92 -7.91
C ILE A 460 -15.73 19.82 -7.28
N TYR A 461 -14.40 19.94 -7.40
CA TYR A 461 -13.44 18.98 -6.87
C TYR A 461 -12.96 19.31 -5.46
N ASP A 462 -13.53 20.34 -4.81
CA ASP A 462 -13.15 20.74 -3.45
C ASP A 462 -13.65 19.76 -2.37
N SER A 463 -14.47 18.77 -2.74
CA SER A 463 -15.01 17.74 -1.85
C SER A 463 -13.93 16.97 -1.08
N GLU A 464 -14.26 16.55 0.15
CA GLU A 464 -13.33 15.81 1.02
C GLU A 464 -13.48 14.30 0.88
N VAL A 465 -14.66 13.82 0.46
CA VAL A 465 -14.95 12.40 0.22
C VAL A 465 -15.74 12.21 -1.07
N ILE A 466 -15.74 10.98 -1.60
CA ILE A 466 -16.40 10.64 -2.87
C ILE A 466 -17.92 10.85 -2.82
N GLU A 467 -18.55 10.69 -1.66
CA GLU A 467 -19.98 10.95 -1.45
C GLU A 467 -20.33 12.43 -1.61
N GLU A 468 -19.51 13.33 -1.05
CA GLU A 468 -19.68 14.77 -1.19
C GLU A 468 -19.51 15.20 -2.64
N PHE A 469 -18.55 14.62 -3.35
CA PHE A 469 -18.36 14.86 -4.77
C PHE A 469 -19.59 14.42 -5.57
N GLY A 470 -20.10 13.22 -5.29
CA GLY A 470 -21.34 12.71 -5.88
C GLY A 470 -22.54 13.62 -5.65
N ASN A 471 -22.72 14.12 -4.42
CA ASN A 471 -23.80 15.07 -4.09
C ASN A 471 -23.62 16.42 -4.78
N THR A 472 -22.38 16.90 -4.90
CA THR A 472 -22.06 18.13 -5.63
C THR A 472 -22.46 18.01 -7.10
N LEU A 473 -22.14 16.88 -7.75
CA LEU A 473 -22.60 16.60 -9.10
C LEU A 473 -24.13 16.51 -9.19
N LEU A 474 -24.78 15.87 -8.22
CA LEU A 474 -26.24 15.75 -8.20
C LEU A 474 -26.93 17.12 -8.13
N ASN A 475 -26.45 18.01 -7.27
CA ASN A 475 -27.00 19.38 -7.17
C ASN A 475 -26.90 20.12 -8.52
N ILE A 476 -25.77 19.98 -9.21
CA ILE A 476 -25.58 20.56 -10.55
C ILE A 476 -26.57 19.94 -11.55
N ILE A 477 -26.81 18.63 -11.47
CA ILE A 477 -27.75 17.92 -12.34
C ILE A 477 -29.19 18.40 -12.09
N GLU A 478 -29.57 18.68 -10.84
CA GLU A 478 -30.91 19.11 -10.45
C GLU A 478 -31.32 20.47 -11.07
N ASP A 479 -30.32 21.34 -11.29
CA ASP A 479 -30.49 22.66 -11.92
C ASP A 479 -30.63 22.60 -13.45
N LEU A 480 -30.43 21.44 -14.08
CA LEU A 480 -30.54 21.29 -15.53
C LEU A 480 -32.00 21.26 -16.04
N PRO A 481 -32.22 21.57 -17.32
CA PRO A 481 -33.52 21.36 -17.97
C PRO A 481 -34.01 19.92 -17.80
N LYS A 482 -35.33 19.73 -17.68
CA LYS A 482 -35.96 18.45 -17.34
C LYS A 482 -35.43 17.26 -18.14
N LYS A 483 -35.22 17.42 -19.46
CA LYS A 483 -34.71 16.35 -20.33
C LYS A 483 -33.31 15.90 -19.92
N ASP A 484 -32.39 16.86 -19.78
CA ASP A 484 -30.99 16.60 -19.43
C ASP A 484 -30.85 16.11 -18.00
N ARG A 485 -31.62 16.70 -17.07
CA ARG A 485 -31.67 16.27 -15.67
C ARG A 485 -32.03 14.79 -15.54
N VAL A 486 -33.10 14.35 -16.21
CA VAL A 486 -33.55 12.94 -16.11
C VAL A 486 -32.50 12.00 -16.70
N TYR A 487 -31.87 12.38 -17.81
CA TYR A 487 -30.86 11.58 -18.47
C TYR A 487 -29.57 11.45 -17.65
N ILE A 488 -29.02 12.57 -17.18
CA ILE A 488 -27.75 12.58 -16.45
C ILE A 488 -27.93 12.04 -15.03
N SER A 489 -29.08 12.26 -14.40
CA SER A 489 -29.39 11.66 -13.10
C SER A 489 -29.38 10.12 -13.17
N ASP A 490 -29.76 9.51 -14.30
CA ASP A 490 -29.79 8.05 -14.43
C ASP A 490 -28.38 7.45 -14.41
N ILE A 491 -27.43 8.02 -15.17
CA ILE A 491 -26.03 7.57 -15.13
C ILE A 491 -25.35 7.88 -13.81
N HIS A 492 -25.64 9.05 -13.22
CA HIS A 492 -25.09 9.43 -11.92
C HIS A 492 -25.48 8.42 -10.84
N GLN A 493 -26.74 7.99 -10.81
CA GLN A 493 -27.19 7.01 -9.84
C GLN A 493 -26.59 5.61 -10.09
N LEU A 494 -26.41 5.21 -11.35
CA LEU A 494 -25.71 3.97 -11.69
C LEU A 494 -24.24 3.99 -11.23
N GLU A 495 -23.49 5.05 -11.53
CA GLU A 495 -22.10 5.22 -11.07
C GLU A 495 -22.03 5.26 -9.53
N THR A 496 -22.98 5.94 -8.88
CA THR A 496 -23.12 5.93 -7.41
C THR A 496 -23.35 4.53 -6.87
N ALA A 497 -24.17 3.71 -7.53
CA ALA A 497 -24.38 2.31 -7.14
C ALA A 497 -23.11 1.46 -7.31
N GLN A 498 -22.36 1.65 -8.38
CA GLN A 498 -21.08 0.98 -8.63
C GLN A 498 -20.03 1.34 -7.57
N ILE A 499 -19.96 2.61 -7.16
CA ILE A 499 -19.07 3.07 -6.08
C ILE A 499 -19.40 2.34 -4.78
N LYS A 500 -20.69 2.24 -4.41
CA LYS A 500 -21.12 1.53 -3.18
C LYS A 500 -20.66 0.07 -3.16
N ILE A 501 -20.67 -0.60 -4.32
CA ILE A 501 -20.19 -1.98 -4.45
C ILE A 501 -18.66 -2.03 -4.30
N ARG A 502 -17.94 -1.13 -4.98
CA ARG A 502 -16.47 -1.04 -4.88
C ARG A 502 -15.99 -0.79 -3.45
N LYS A 503 -16.68 0.08 -2.68
CA LYS A 503 -16.34 0.33 -1.27
C LYS A 503 -16.39 -0.93 -0.39
N LYS A 504 -17.26 -1.89 -0.72
CA LYS A 504 -17.40 -3.17 0.00
C LYS A 504 -16.40 -4.23 -0.46
N HIS A 505 -15.68 -4.00 -1.56
CA HIS A 505 -14.75 -4.97 -2.12
C HIS A 505 -13.48 -5.10 -1.25
N LYS A 506 -13.09 -6.35 -0.96
CA LYS A 506 -11.98 -6.71 -0.07
C LYS A 506 -10.78 -7.36 -0.79
N GLY A 507 -10.67 -7.20 -2.11
CA GLY A 507 -9.56 -7.72 -2.89
C GLY A 507 -9.84 -9.06 -3.58
N ALA A 508 -8.82 -9.55 -4.29
CA ALA A 508 -8.92 -10.70 -5.19
C ALA A 508 -9.15 -11.98 -4.42
N LEU A 509 -8.39 -12.14 -3.34
CA LEU A 509 -8.47 -13.31 -2.47
C LEU A 509 -9.89 -13.51 -1.93
N CYS A 510 -10.52 -12.45 -1.42
CA CYS A 510 -11.91 -12.49 -0.95
C CYS A 510 -12.87 -13.04 -2.01
N PHE A 511 -12.76 -12.50 -3.23
CA PHE A 511 -13.60 -12.92 -4.35
C PHE A 511 -13.33 -14.38 -4.74
N GLN A 512 -12.06 -14.78 -4.84
CA GLN A 512 -11.68 -16.14 -5.23
C GLN A 512 -12.10 -17.16 -4.17
N THR A 513 -11.92 -16.88 -2.88
CA THR A 513 -12.37 -17.77 -1.80
C THR A 513 -13.88 -17.95 -1.83
N ARG A 514 -14.66 -16.86 -1.98
CA ARG A 514 -16.11 -16.95 -2.13
C ARG A 514 -16.52 -17.77 -3.35
N LEU A 515 -15.82 -17.59 -4.47
CA LEU A 515 -16.08 -18.34 -5.70
C LEU A 515 -15.77 -19.84 -5.55
N ILE A 516 -14.70 -20.21 -4.85
CA ILE A 516 -14.36 -21.60 -4.54
C ILE A 516 -15.48 -22.23 -3.70
N ILE A 517 -15.92 -21.56 -2.64
CA ILE A 517 -17.01 -22.01 -1.78
C ILE A 517 -18.31 -22.21 -2.58
N LEU A 518 -18.67 -21.26 -3.45
CA LEU A 518 -19.86 -21.37 -4.30
C LEU A 518 -19.78 -22.55 -5.29
N LYS A 519 -18.58 -22.85 -5.81
CA LYS A 519 -18.35 -24.01 -6.67
C LYS A 519 -18.50 -25.33 -5.91
N GLU A 520 -18.02 -25.40 -4.68
CA GLU A 520 -18.16 -26.58 -3.82
C GLU A 520 -19.62 -26.83 -3.46
N GLU A 521 -20.33 -25.78 -3.03
CA GLU A 521 -21.77 -25.84 -2.74
C GLU A 521 -22.59 -26.31 -3.94
N LEU A 522 -22.28 -25.79 -5.14
CA LEU A 522 -22.93 -26.22 -6.38
C LEU A 522 -22.60 -27.67 -6.72
N ALA A 523 -21.33 -28.09 -6.56
CA ALA A 523 -20.91 -29.45 -6.82
C ALA A 523 -21.62 -30.46 -5.90
N ASP A 524 -21.77 -30.11 -4.63
CA ASP A 524 -22.46 -30.96 -3.64
C ASP A 524 -23.98 -30.99 -3.89
N LEU A 525 -24.58 -29.88 -4.31
CA LEU A 525 -25.96 -29.85 -4.78
C LEU A 525 -26.17 -30.78 -5.98
N LEU A 526 -25.23 -30.81 -6.94
CA LEU A 526 -25.32 -31.64 -8.14
C LEU A 526 -25.04 -33.14 -7.88
N LYS A 527 -24.28 -33.47 -6.82
CA LYS A 527 -24.01 -34.86 -6.39
C LYS A 527 -25.18 -35.46 -5.60
N ASN A 528 -25.83 -34.67 -4.74
CA ASN A 528 -26.86 -35.12 -3.80
C ASN A 528 -28.29 -35.15 -4.39
N ASP A 529 -28.39 -35.52 -5.68
CA ASP A 529 -29.61 -35.73 -6.48
C ASP A 529 -30.10 -34.51 -7.31
N LYS A 530 -30.04 -34.65 -8.65
CA LYS A 530 -30.26 -33.60 -9.66
C LYS A 530 -31.70 -33.08 -9.76
N SER A 531 -32.63 -33.54 -8.92
CA SER A 531 -34.07 -33.44 -9.17
C SER A 531 -34.90 -32.68 -8.11
N ASP A 532 -34.42 -32.45 -6.88
CA ASP A 532 -35.23 -31.78 -5.84
C ASP A 532 -34.71 -30.38 -5.46
N LEU A 533 -34.77 -29.45 -6.43
CA LEU A 533 -34.69 -28.01 -6.12
C LEU A 533 -35.95 -27.50 -5.39
N GLN A 534 -37.04 -28.29 -5.36
CA GLN A 534 -38.34 -27.88 -4.83
C GLN A 534 -38.32 -27.77 -3.31
N GLY A 535 -37.57 -28.64 -2.62
CA GLY A 535 -37.40 -28.61 -1.16
C GLY A 535 -36.37 -27.59 -0.65
N LYS A 536 -35.73 -26.81 -1.52
CA LYS A 536 -34.67 -25.86 -1.16
C LYS A 536 -35.17 -24.43 -1.14
N ARG A 537 -34.54 -23.61 -0.30
CA ARG A 537 -34.66 -22.15 -0.32
C ARG A 537 -33.39 -21.57 -0.92
N PHE A 538 -33.54 -20.55 -1.76
CA PHE A 538 -32.44 -19.88 -2.44
C PHE A 538 -32.33 -18.46 -1.93
N ILE A 539 -31.12 -17.90 -1.97
CA ILE A 539 -30.84 -16.51 -1.62
C ILE A 539 -29.83 -15.94 -2.64
N GLY A 540 -29.95 -14.65 -2.92
CA GLY A 540 -28.99 -13.91 -3.73
C GLY A 540 -27.61 -13.89 -3.10
N THR A 541 -26.58 -13.97 -3.93
CA THR A 541 -25.19 -13.91 -3.48
C THR A 541 -24.86 -12.49 -2.95
N PRO A 542 -24.31 -12.32 -1.73
CA PRO A 542 -24.23 -11.01 -1.03
C PRO A 542 -23.43 -9.88 -1.69
N PHE A 543 -22.67 -10.18 -2.75
CA PHE A 543 -21.84 -9.22 -3.49
C PHE A 543 -22.34 -8.97 -4.92
N ILE A 544 -23.53 -9.47 -5.26
CA ILE A 544 -24.21 -9.26 -6.54
C ILE A 544 -25.40 -8.35 -6.30
N GLU A 545 -25.39 -7.20 -6.96
CA GLU A 545 -26.43 -6.18 -6.83
C GLU A 545 -27.16 -6.01 -8.16
N VAL A 546 -28.47 -5.81 -8.09
CA VAL A 546 -29.32 -5.50 -9.24
C VAL A 546 -29.77 -4.05 -9.16
N TYR A 547 -29.47 -3.27 -10.19
CA TYR A 547 -29.80 -1.86 -10.28
C TYR A 547 -30.62 -1.57 -11.55
N GLU A 548 -31.80 -0.95 -11.39
CA GLU A 548 -32.66 -0.55 -12.53
C GLU A 548 -32.23 0.83 -13.04
N SER A 549 -31.94 0.94 -14.34
CA SER A 549 -31.68 2.20 -15.04
C SER A 549 -32.67 2.42 -16.19
N LYS A 550 -32.84 3.68 -16.59
CA LYS A 550 -33.71 4.06 -17.71
C LYS A 550 -33.03 3.91 -19.07
N TRP A 551 -31.70 4.03 -19.12
CA TRP A 551 -30.92 3.82 -20.34
C TRP A 551 -29.97 2.64 -20.22
N ASN A 552 -29.61 2.05 -21.37
CA ASN A 552 -28.61 1.01 -21.45
C ASN A 552 -27.20 1.60 -21.42
N TRP A 553 -26.68 1.86 -20.22
CA TRP A 553 -25.36 2.43 -20.02
C TRP A 553 -24.19 1.47 -20.29
N LYS A 554 -24.47 0.21 -20.64
CA LYS A 554 -23.44 -0.76 -21.03
C LYS A 554 -22.98 -0.57 -22.48
N GLU A 555 -23.90 -0.22 -23.37
CA GLU A 555 -23.60 0.03 -24.78
C GLU A 555 -23.05 1.45 -25.02
N GLU A 556 -22.21 1.64 -26.03
CA GLU A 556 -21.62 2.94 -26.33
C GLU A 556 -22.62 3.94 -26.95
N ASN A 557 -23.70 3.46 -27.59
CA ASN A 557 -24.70 4.28 -28.29
C ASN A 557 -26.00 4.53 -27.48
N HIS A 558 -25.84 4.87 -26.20
CA HIS A 558 -26.94 5.06 -25.24
C HIS A 558 -27.78 6.34 -25.44
N LYS A 559 -27.38 7.24 -26.35
CA LYS A 559 -28.12 8.50 -26.61
C LYS A 559 -29.28 8.35 -27.60
N ASP A 560 -29.26 7.30 -28.42
CA ASP A 560 -30.25 7.10 -29.48
C ASP A 560 -31.38 6.12 -29.07
N SER A 561 -31.32 5.58 -27.84
CA SER A 561 -32.36 4.71 -27.29
C SER A 561 -33.39 5.47 -26.46
N ASP A 562 -34.66 5.12 -26.65
CA ASP A 562 -35.76 5.61 -25.81
C ASP A 562 -35.60 5.13 -24.37
N ALA A 563 -36.10 5.93 -23.42
CA ALA A 563 -36.10 5.56 -22.01
C ALA A 563 -36.91 4.26 -21.80
N GLY A 564 -36.28 3.26 -21.21
CA GLY A 564 -36.84 1.94 -20.94
C GLY A 564 -36.63 1.51 -19.50
N LYS A 565 -36.58 0.19 -19.29
CA LYS A 565 -36.19 -0.44 -18.03
C LYS A 565 -35.07 -1.43 -18.30
N TYR A 566 -33.89 -1.12 -17.80
CA TYR A 566 -32.70 -1.97 -17.94
C TYR A 566 -32.24 -2.44 -16.57
N TYR A 567 -32.06 -3.75 -16.41
CA TYR A 567 -31.67 -4.35 -15.14
C TYR A 567 -30.17 -4.66 -15.17
N ASN A 568 -29.39 -3.83 -14.49
CA ASN A 568 -27.95 -3.92 -14.42
C ASN A 568 -27.56 -4.84 -13.26
N VAL A 569 -26.91 -5.96 -13.56
CA VAL A 569 -26.28 -6.81 -12.54
C VAL A 569 -24.83 -6.37 -12.40
N LEU A 570 -24.47 -6.03 -11.17
CA LEU A 570 -23.19 -5.44 -10.81
C LEU A 570 -22.53 -6.27 -9.71
N TYR A 571 -21.27 -6.61 -9.90
CA TYR A 571 -20.40 -7.16 -8.86
C TYR A 571 -18.94 -6.79 -9.17
N SER A 572 -18.11 -6.71 -8.13
CA SER A 572 -16.70 -6.31 -8.29
C SER A 572 -15.76 -7.49 -8.06
N THR A 573 -14.81 -7.67 -8.98
CA THR A 573 -13.55 -8.35 -8.68
C THR A 573 -12.49 -7.33 -8.26
N ASP A 574 -11.26 -7.79 -8.06
CA ASP A 574 -10.08 -6.97 -7.75
C ASP A 574 -9.57 -6.13 -8.91
N GLN A 575 -9.99 -6.45 -10.13
CA GLN A 575 -9.53 -5.77 -11.34
C GLN A 575 -10.63 -4.94 -11.98
N GLU A 576 -11.88 -5.42 -11.92
CA GLU A 576 -12.97 -4.84 -12.70
C GLU A 576 -14.30 -4.88 -11.97
N MET A 577 -15.15 -3.93 -12.33
CA MET A 577 -16.57 -3.98 -11.97
C MET A 577 -17.30 -4.64 -13.15
N PHE A 578 -17.83 -5.83 -12.91
CA PHE A 578 -18.61 -6.56 -13.89
C PHE A 578 -19.99 -5.90 -14.01
N HIS A 579 -20.38 -5.63 -15.26
CA HIS A 579 -21.65 -5.00 -15.59
C HIS A 579 -22.36 -5.84 -16.65
N LEU A 580 -23.44 -6.48 -16.25
CA LEU A 580 -24.31 -7.28 -17.12
C LEU A 580 -25.69 -6.63 -17.19
N VAL A 581 -26.39 -6.82 -18.31
CA VAL A 581 -27.79 -6.41 -18.46
C VAL A 581 -28.62 -7.68 -18.58
N LEU A 582 -29.55 -7.88 -17.65
CA LEU A 582 -30.46 -9.03 -17.65
C LEU A 582 -31.84 -8.65 -18.20
N ASN A 583 -32.56 -9.67 -18.68
CA ASN A 583 -33.97 -9.53 -18.98
C ASN A 583 -34.79 -9.33 -17.69
N SER A 584 -36.01 -8.82 -17.83
CA SER A 584 -36.88 -8.50 -16.69
C SER A 584 -37.24 -9.71 -15.82
N PHE A 585 -37.39 -10.89 -16.43
CA PHE A 585 -37.76 -12.11 -15.70
C PHE A 585 -36.65 -12.54 -14.73
N SER A 586 -35.42 -12.71 -15.23
CA SER A 586 -34.26 -13.09 -14.42
C SER A 586 -33.95 -12.05 -13.34
N ALA A 587 -34.03 -10.77 -13.68
CA ALA A 587 -33.78 -9.67 -12.74
C ALA A 587 -34.81 -9.62 -11.60
N THR A 588 -36.09 -9.85 -11.90
CA THR A 588 -37.15 -9.89 -10.88
C THR A 588 -36.90 -11.02 -9.88
N ILE A 589 -36.53 -12.21 -10.36
CA ILE A 589 -36.19 -13.34 -9.48
C ILE A 589 -35.03 -12.97 -8.56
N LEU A 590 -33.95 -12.38 -9.09
CA LEU A 590 -32.81 -11.93 -8.26
C LEU A 590 -33.20 -10.88 -7.22
N GLN A 591 -34.09 -9.93 -7.58
CA GLN A 591 -34.58 -8.91 -6.65
C GLN A 591 -35.43 -9.51 -5.52
N LEU A 592 -36.26 -10.51 -5.82
CA LEU A 592 -37.05 -11.25 -4.82
C LEU A 592 -36.17 -12.06 -3.88
N LEU A 593 -35.11 -12.67 -4.43
CA LEU A 593 -34.13 -13.47 -3.68
C LEU A 593 -33.18 -12.66 -2.79
N LYS A 594 -33.46 -11.37 -2.56
CA LYS A 594 -32.89 -10.63 -1.41
C LYS A 594 -33.27 -11.27 -0.07
N ASN A 595 -34.37 -12.01 -0.03
CA ASN A 595 -34.76 -12.86 1.09
C ASN A 595 -34.74 -14.34 0.65
N PRO A 596 -34.47 -15.29 1.57
CA PRO A 596 -34.53 -16.70 1.24
C PRO A 596 -35.94 -17.11 0.78
N LEU A 597 -36.09 -17.62 -0.45
CA LEU A 597 -37.38 -18.09 -0.99
C LEU A 597 -37.24 -19.45 -1.67
N SER A 598 -38.29 -20.27 -1.59
CA SER A 598 -38.43 -21.50 -2.38
C SER A 598 -38.96 -21.21 -3.78
N ILE A 599 -38.90 -22.19 -4.68
CA ILE A 599 -39.50 -22.09 -6.03
C ILE A 599 -41.03 -21.88 -5.93
N GLU A 600 -41.69 -22.52 -4.97
CA GLU A 600 -43.13 -22.37 -4.75
C GLU A 600 -43.47 -20.93 -4.35
N GLU A 601 -42.75 -20.37 -3.37
CA GLU A 601 -42.96 -18.99 -2.93
C GLU A 601 -42.63 -17.98 -4.03
N LEU A 602 -41.56 -18.20 -4.80
CA LEU A 602 -41.23 -17.36 -5.96
C LEU A 602 -42.37 -17.34 -6.98
N THR A 603 -43.02 -18.49 -7.20
CA THR A 603 -44.12 -18.62 -8.17
C THR A 603 -45.28 -17.70 -7.82
N GLU A 604 -45.56 -17.49 -6.53
CA GLU A 604 -46.65 -16.63 -6.04
C GLU A 604 -46.46 -15.14 -6.38
N TYR A 605 -45.23 -14.70 -6.69
CA TYR A 605 -44.94 -13.31 -7.08
C TYR A 605 -45.16 -13.02 -8.58
N PHE A 606 -45.40 -14.04 -9.40
CA PHE A 606 -45.60 -13.87 -10.84
C PHE A 606 -47.07 -14.05 -11.22
N TYR A 607 -47.55 -13.21 -12.14
CA TYR A 607 -48.86 -13.41 -12.75
C TYR A 607 -48.80 -14.53 -13.79
N TYR A 608 -49.73 -15.47 -13.71
CA TYR A 608 -49.91 -16.53 -14.70
C TYR A 608 -51.42 -16.83 -14.87
N PRO A 609 -51.85 -17.28 -16.07
CA PRO A 609 -53.24 -17.69 -16.30
C PRO A 609 -53.68 -18.87 -15.43
N GLU A 610 -54.98 -19.00 -15.20
CA GLU A 610 -55.56 -20.10 -14.44
C GLU A 610 -55.22 -21.45 -15.11
N GLY A 611 -54.66 -22.39 -14.33
CA GLY A 611 -54.17 -23.69 -14.83
C GLY A 611 -52.71 -23.70 -15.31
N GLU A 612 -52.02 -22.57 -15.40
CA GLU A 612 -50.62 -22.49 -15.87
C GLU A 612 -49.56 -22.43 -14.75
N LYS A 613 -49.96 -22.64 -13.49
CA LYS A 613 -49.05 -22.57 -12.32
C LYS A 613 -47.81 -23.46 -12.49
N GLU A 614 -48.00 -24.70 -12.94
CA GLU A 614 -46.89 -25.65 -13.16
C GLU A 614 -45.95 -25.22 -14.29
N ILE A 615 -46.46 -24.54 -15.32
CA ILE A 615 -45.63 -23.98 -16.40
C ILE A 615 -44.76 -22.85 -15.85
N MET A 616 -45.33 -21.95 -15.06
CA MET A 616 -44.58 -20.87 -14.40
C MET A 616 -43.51 -21.43 -13.47
N LYS A 617 -43.88 -22.44 -12.66
CA LYS A 617 -42.98 -23.15 -11.76
C LYS A 617 -41.79 -23.78 -12.49
N ASN A 618 -42.02 -24.39 -13.65
CA ASN A 618 -40.94 -24.94 -14.48
C ASN A 618 -40.01 -23.84 -15.02
N LYS A 619 -40.56 -22.73 -15.52
CA LYS A 619 -39.76 -21.57 -15.97
C LYS A 619 -38.89 -20.99 -14.85
N ILE A 620 -39.46 -20.83 -13.65
CA ILE A 620 -38.72 -20.37 -12.47
C ILE A 620 -37.64 -21.38 -12.10
N THR A 621 -37.93 -22.68 -12.16
CA THR A 621 -36.95 -23.75 -11.88
C THR A 621 -35.76 -23.69 -12.84
N GLU A 622 -36.00 -23.53 -14.14
CA GLU A 622 -34.94 -23.38 -15.15
C GLU A 622 -34.11 -22.11 -14.89
N GLN A 623 -34.78 -20.99 -14.58
CA GLN A 623 -34.09 -19.74 -14.30
C GLN A 623 -33.27 -19.80 -13.01
N VAL A 624 -33.79 -20.39 -11.94
CA VAL A 624 -33.06 -20.64 -10.68
C VAL A 624 -31.83 -21.51 -10.97
N ARG A 625 -31.95 -22.54 -11.81
CA ARG A 625 -30.81 -23.38 -12.22
C ARG A 625 -29.75 -22.58 -12.97
N GLU A 626 -30.15 -21.72 -13.90
CA GLU A 626 -29.20 -20.84 -14.61
C GLU A 626 -28.51 -19.86 -13.66
N LEU A 627 -29.26 -19.23 -12.75
CA LEU A 627 -28.71 -18.30 -11.77
C LEU A 627 -27.73 -18.99 -10.79
N LEU A 628 -28.02 -20.24 -10.38
CA LEU A 628 -27.11 -21.07 -9.58
C LEU A 628 -25.81 -21.38 -10.34
N ASN A 629 -25.94 -21.81 -11.61
CA ASN A 629 -24.78 -22.15 -12.44
C ASN A 629 -23.85 -20.94 -12.71
N ASN A 630 -24.40 -19.73 -12.65
CA ASN A 630 -23.66 -18.47 -12.76
C ASN A 630 -23.29 -17.86 -11.40
N PHE A 631 -23.56 -18.55 -10.29
CA PHE A 631 -23.28 -18.12 -8.91
C PHE A 631 -23.98 -16.83 -8.47
N PHE A 632 -25.07 -16.44 -9.16
CA PHE A 632 -25.87 -15.26 -8.82
C PHE A 632 -26.73 -15.47 -7.59
N ILE A 633 -27.08 -16.73 -7.33
CA ILE A 633 -27.80 -17.19 -6.15
C ILE A 633 -27.10 -18.42 -5.60
N ARG A 634 -27.40 -18.75 -4.35
CA ARG A 634 -26.94 -19.95 -3.65
C ARG A 634 -28.08 -20.59 -2.87
N VAL A 635 -27.91 -21.84 -2.48
CA VAL A 635 -28.82 -22.49 -1.53
C VAL A 635 -28.62 -21.83 -0.18
N ASN A 636 -29.71 -21.46 0.49
CA ASN A 636 -29.65 -20.96 1.86
C ASN A 636 -29.15 -22.10 2.76
N PRO A 637 -28.03 -21.93 3.49
CA PRO A 637 -27.49 -22.95 4.38
C PRO A 637 -28.48 -23.43 5.45
#